data_AF-A0A954M5S0-F1
#
_entry.id   AF-A0A954M5S0-F1
#
_cell.length_a   1.000
_cell.length_b   1.000
_cell.length_c   1.000
_cell.angle_alpha   90.00
_cell.angle_beta   90.00
_cell.angle_gamma   90.00
#
_symmetry.space_group_name_H-M   'P 1'
#
loop_
_entity.id
_entity.type
_entity.pdbx_description
1 polymer ?
#
loop_
_entity_poly.entity_id
_entity_poly.type
_entity_poly.pdbx_seq_one_letter_code
_entity_poly.pdbx_strand_id
1 'polypeptide(L)'
;GTAIGDGNTISQNGSFPGTPNTFFGLNQFHGIRLTRRSDGQFNNLLIARNTLSLNGNDATGAIANFSNGIYMEASGVDRLAQPNQQADTINITQNEISRNLGDGIEFHLIGDADVAVDILGNNITENGRHVNAAGNLVVANDAANGIQVTENAIYSDSRSIVGTWQQNNISGQTNDGIALDGNFGDIPTGTRLLIGSANLNPVGSYDPLGNNISDNDGDGIQVTQGGLLTIGNNLIDRNGTLLAGDFVNAGVNIDGPSDSLGGLIAVFPTPIYNQPFQDILVVSNQIAENVGDGIEWLNDGGRDEILFTSNAKLVAQNNNILRNQGRGVDLLIRPGDNNLTDDTEDTDPASTAVTQGVLLGIINGDVSLLDNNISQNGQEGIYVVATNASAQGQRENSQTTLIQTGTIDSVYQLRLDIHGNTVVGNGQNVVNFPATGLVVRVGTTGGGVNSIGYAGGFATDGVNPEDLNGDGILDNDLNGDGYLNAANLQSTFGGLLPVGGISASITNNYFNGNFGDDILFHSYTSTVNPAGTAGNAGTFTVTNYDTDPLARLDLIFTDNTFGSIAANNIDRPITPDNEVGAFYNNGEGNFKSRTANTFFNNAARRRNATRLASNYSTNVPIDTAALNPAFLFPGMGDSTFRVIGGLNQFVDPALGVVTLDQIFTLDDPAGDPLGNLTIVDEQFEAMGVPFSGGNQFRGELPFGWGIIQQGRTGETNP
;
A
#
# COMPACT_ATOMS: atom_id res chain seq x y z
N GLY A 1 23.76 15.68 -35.34
CA GLY A 1 23.62 14.23 -35.15
C GLY A 1 24.83 13.55 -35.72
N THR A 2 25.77 13.15 -34.86
CA THR A 2 26.85 12.25 -35.26
C THR A 2 26.34 10.86 -34.91
N ALA A 3 26.23 9.96 -35.90
CA ALA A 3 25.86 8.58 -35.65
C ALA A 3 26.98 7.92 -34.82
N ILE A 4 26.65 7.48 -33.62
CA ILE A 4 27.54 6.73 -32.73
C ILE A 4 27.16 5.25 -32.93
N GLY A 5 28.04 4.46 -33.57
CA GLY A 5 27.85 3.02 -33.80
C GLY A 5 28.30 2.12 -32.63
N ASP A 6 28.33 0.80 -32.84
CA ASP A 6 28.64 -0.21 -31.81
C ASP A 6 30.03 -0.05 -31.16
N GLY A 7 30.12 -0.24 -29.84
CA GLY A 7 31.39 -0.28 -29.09
C GLY A 7 32.02 1.08 -28.77
N ASN A 8 31.24 2.17 -28.76
CA ASN A 8 31.76 3.51 -28.49
C ASN A 8 31.88 3.83 -26.99
N THR A 9 33.02 4.40 -26.62
CA THR A 9 33.31 4.89 -25.27
C THR A 9 33.32 6.42 -25.28
N ILE A 10 32.40 7.04 -24.55
CA ILE A 10 32.45 8.45 -24.19
C ILE A 10 33.17 8.52 -22.83
N SER A 11 34.50 8.52 -22.88
CA SER A 11 35.35 8.57 -21.69
C SER A 11 36.63 9.38 -21.91
N GLN A 12 37.07 10.08 -20.87
CA GLN A 12 38.35 10.76 -20.84
C GLN A 12 39.49 9.74 -20.64
N ASN A 13 40.01 9.17 -21.74
CA ASN A 13 41.22 8.32 -21.72
C ASN A 13 42.53 9.09 -21.99
N GLY A 14 42.58 10.38 -21.65
CA GLY A 14 43.75 11.25 -21.85
C GLY A 14 44.23 11.88 -20.56
N SER A 15 45.41 11.47 -20.08
CA SER A 15 46.04 12.04 -18.88
C SER A 15 46.34 13.53 -19.05
N PHE A 16 45.75 14.37 -18.21
CA PHE A 16 46.40 15.57 -17.69
C PHE A 16 46.17 15.61 -16.18
N PRO A 17 47.23 15.54 -15.35
CA PRO A 17 47.07 15.65 -13.92
C PRO A 17 46.70 17.09 -13.56
N GLY A 18 45.52 17.29 -12.96
CA GLY A 18 45.28 18.43 -12.08
C GLY A 18 44.19 19.44 -12.45
N THR A 19 43.40 19.26 -13.50
CA THR A 19 42.21 20.11 -13.73
C THR A 19 41.04 19.30 -14.30
N PRO A 20 39.86 19.27 -13.64
CA PRO A 20 38.63 18.74 -14.22
C PRO A 20 38.30 19.53 -15.49
N ASN A 21 38.24 18.87 -16.64
CA ASN A 21 37.76 19.52 -17.87
C ASN A 21 36.23 19.38 -17.92
N THR A 22 35.54 20.51 -17.77
CA THR A 22 34.08 20.71 -17.88
C THR A 22 33.60 20.66 -19.34
N PHE A 23 34.00 19.64 -20.11
CA PHE A 23 33.68 19.58 -21.55
C PHE A 23 32.18 19.48 -21.85
N PHE A 24 31.38 19.03 -20.88
CA PHE A 24 29.92 18.92 -20.94
C PHE A 24 29.23 19.70 -19.82
N GLY A 25 29.70 20.92 -19.55
CA GLY A 25 29.05 21.83 -18.61
C GLY A 25 28.83 23.23 -19.18
N LEU A 26 27.97 24.01 -18.53
CA LEU A 26 27.54 25.34 -18.98
C LEU A 26 26.88 25.36 -20.38
N ASN A 27 26.30 24.24 -20.80
CA ASN A 27 25.55 24.18 -22.06
C ASN A 27 24.14 24.76 -21.86
N GLN A 28 23.51 25.24 -22.93
CA GLN A 28 22.08 25.63 -22.93
C GLN A 28 21.11 24.44 -22.99
N PHE A 29 21.65 23.23 -23.12
CA PHE A 29 20.96 21.97 -23.34
C PHE A 29 21.62 20.88 -22.48
N HIS A 30 21.16 19.63 -22.58
CA HIS A 30 21.73 18.50 -21.86
C HIS A 30 23.25 18.36 -22.04
N GLY A 31 23.94 17.85 -21.02
CA GLY A 31 25.37 17.57 -21.11
C GLY A 31 25.67 16.53 -22.20
N ILE A 32 25.00 15.38 -22.12
CA ILE A 32 24.99 14.34 -23.16
C ILE A 32 23.54 14.05 -23.54
N ARG A 33 23.23 14.13 -24.84
CA ARG A 33 21.94 13.71 -25.39
C ARG A 33 22.14 12.55 -26.36
N LEU A 34 21.48 11.44 -26.08
CA LEU A 34 21.43 10.26 -26.93
C LEU A 34 19.99 10.04 -27.37
N THR A 35 19.80 9.80 -28.67
CA THR A 35 18.47 9.59 -29.22
C THR A 35 18.55 8.47 -30.23
N ARG A 36 17.83 7.39 -29.95
CA ARG A 36 17.66 6.25 -30.81
C ARG A 36 16.20 6.20 -31.27
N ARG A 37 16.04 6.14 -32.59
CA ARG A 37 14.74 5.99 -33.25
C ARG A 37 14.82 4.85 -34.24
N SER A 38 13.74 4.09 -34.40
CA SER A 38 13.65 2.94 -35.32
C SER A 38 14.59 1.78 -34.98
N ASP A 39 14.94 0.93 -35.95
CA ASP A 39 15.61 -0.37 -35.75
C ASP A 39 17.10 -0.29 -35.35
N GLY A 40 17.62 0.89 -35.02
CA GLY A 40 18.98 1.03 -34.47
C GLY A 40 19.05 0.48 -33.05
N GLN A 41 20.25 0.07 -32.62
CA GLN A 41 20.52 -0.45 -31.28
C GLN A 41 21.83 0.11 -30.74
N PHE A 42 21.89 0.46 -29.46
CA PHE A 42 23.14 0.68 -28.75
C PHE A 42 23.66 -0.66 -28.21
N ASN A 43 24.82 -1.11 -28.71
CA ASN A 43 25.49 -2.29 -28.19
C ASN A 43 26.71 -1.89 -27.35
N ASN A 44 26.59 -2.06 -26.03
CA ASN A 44 27.62 -1.80 -25.02
C ASN A 44 28.15 -0.36 -25.04
N LEU A 45 27.25 0.62 -25.05
CA LEU A 45 27.62 2.03 -24.95
C LEU A 45 28.22 2.30 -23.57
N LEU A 46 29.42 2.90 -23.50
CA LEU A 46 30.06 3.27 -22.24
C LEU A 46 30.15 4.79 -22.09
N ILE A 47 29.57 5.33 -21.02
CA ILE A 47 29.69 6.73 -20.59
C ILE A 47 30.41 6.74 -19.24
N ALA A 48 31.69 7.13 -19.23
CA ALA A 48 32.49 6.99 -18.02
C ALA A 48 33.45 8.14 -17.74
N ARG A 49 33.57 8.51 -16.45
CA ARG A 49 34.53 9.52 -15.96
C ARG A 49 34.39 10.89 -16.63
N ASN A 50 33.16 11.34 -16.79
CA ASN A 50 32.83 12.67 -17.29
C ASN A 50 32.41 13.59 -16.13
N THR A 51 32.53 14.90 -16.35
CA THR A 51 31.92 15.93 -15.49
C THR A 51 30.85 16.66 -16.29
N LEU A 52 29.60 16.53 -15.84
CA LEU A 52 28.37 17.00 -16.49
C LEU A 52 27.67 17.97 -15.53
N SER A 53 27.91 19.27 -15.67
CA SER A 53 27.45 20.23 -14.66
C SER A 53 26.98 21.57 -15.20
N LEU A 54 26.05 22.20 -14.50
CA LEU A 54 25.52 23.54 -14.85
C LEU A 54 24.94 23.58 -16.27
N ASN A 55 24.32 22.49 -16.73
CA ASN A 55 23.62 22.46 -18.01
C ASN A 55 22.23 23.12 -17.90
N GLY A 56 21.82 23.79 -18.98
CA GLY A 56 20.59 24.60 -19.13
C GLY A 56 20.78 26.12 -19.01
N ASN A 57 22.01 26.60 -18.81
CA ASN A 57 22.29 28.03 -18.61
C ASN A 57 22.41 28.76 -19.96
N ASP A 58 21.66 29.84 -20.15
CA ASP A 58 21.94 30.76 -21.25
C ASP A 58 23.01 31.80 -20.86
N ALA A 59 23.69 32.37 -21.87
CA ALA A 59 24.76 33.33 -21.63
C ALA A 59 24.27 34.65 -20.98
N THR A 60 22.97 34.82 -20.81
CA THR A 60 22.32 35.99 -20.19
C THR A 60 21.85 35.71 -18.76
N GLY A 61 22.03 34.48 -18.26
CA GLY A 61 21.55 34.04 -16.96
C GLY A 61 20.04 33.80 -16.90
N ALA A 62 19.37 33.72 -18.04
CA ALA A 62 17.99 33.27 -18.12
C ALA A 62 17.94 31.74 -18.17
N ILE A 63 17.04 31.16 -17.38
CA ILE A 63 16.74 29.73 -17.31
C ILE A 63 16.07 29.37 -18.63
N ALA A 64 16.81 28.77 -19.57
CA ALA A 64 16.31 28.63 -20.93
C ALA A 64 15.68 27.26 -21.22
N ASN A 65 16.15 26.16 -20.62
CA ASN A 65 15.59 24.81 -20.87
C ASN A 65 15.90 23.81 -19.74
N PHE A 66 14.95 22.90 -19.46
CA PHE A 66 15.17 21.69 -18.67
C PHE A 66 16.26 20.84 -19.32
N SER A 67 17.43 20.86 -18.72
CA SER A 67 18.64 20.31 -19.33
C SER A 67 19.32 19.39 -18.35
N ASN A 68 19.25 18.12 -18.66
CA ASN A 68 19.76 17.06 -17.80
C ASN A 68 21.28 16.90 -17.96
N GLY A 69 21.91 16.22 -17.00
CA GLY A 69 23.30 15.77 -17.19
C GLY A 69 23.41 14.82 -18.37
N ILE A 70 22.63 13.76 -18.35
CA ILE A 70 22.51 12.75 -19.41
C ILE A 70 21.03 12.58 -19.75
N TYR A 71 20.68 12.68 -21.03
CA TYR A 71 19.33 12.40 -21.54
C TYR A 71 19.40 11.31 -22.60
N MET A 72 18.59 10.27 -22.45
CA MET A 72 18.50 9.16 -23.39
C MET A 72 17.07 8.93 -23.83
N GLU A 73 16.83 8.99 -25.14
CA GLU A 73 15.53 8.65 -25.73
C GLU A 73 15.69 7.35 -26.54
N ALA A 74 14.89 6.33 -26.20
CA ALA A 74 14.90 5.03 -26.87
C ALA A 74 13.51 4.73 -27.48
N SER A 75 13.48 4.29 -28.74
CA SER A 75 12.24 3.90 -29.44
C SER A 75 12.43 2.94 -30.63
N GLY A 76 11.50 2.00 -30.83
CA GLY A 76 11.47 1.04 -31.95
C GLY A 76 12.21 -0.29 -31.76
N VAL A 77 12.45 -0.76 -30.52
CA VAL A 77 12.97 -2.10 -30.23
C VAL A 77 11.89 -2.92 -29.55
N ASP A 78 11.38 -3.95 -30.25
CA ASP A 78 10.40 -4.90 -29.71
C ASP A 78 11.01 -6.31 -29.74
N ARG A 79 11.51 -6.77 -28.59
CA ARG A 79 12.06 -8.14 -28.46
C ARG A 79 11.01 -9.22 -28.68
N LEU A 80 9.73 -8.94 -28.48
CA LEU A 80 8.64 -9.90 -28.62
C LEU A 80 8.19 -10.04 -30.08
N ALA A 81 8.10 -8.94 -30.84
CA ALA A 81 7.75 -8.99 -32.26
C ALA A 81 8.95 -9.24 -33.20
N GLN A 82 10.18 -8.91 -32.78
CA GLN A 82 11.37 -9.05 -33.60
C GLN A 82 12.47 -9.86 -32.89
N PRO A 83 12.52 -11.18 -33.06
CA PRO A 83 13.49 -12.06 -32.38
C PRO A 83 14.98 -11.75 -32.62
N ASN A 84 15.28 -10.90 -33.61
CA ASN A 84 16.63 -10.48 -33.95
C ASN A 84 17.00 -9.09 -33.35
N GLN A 85 16.04 -8.37 -32.75
CA GLN A 85 16.32 -7.14 -32.01
C GLN A 85 16.68 -7.48 -30.57
N GLN A 86 17.73 -6.83 -30.06
CA GLN A 86 18.19 -6.95 -28.68
C GLN A 86 17.99 -5.59 -27.97
N ALA A 87 17.89 -5.62 -26.65
CA ALA A 87 17.80 -4.41 -25.84
C ALA A 87 19.02 -3.50 -26.03
N ASP A 88 18.84 -2.18 -25.93
CA ASP A 88 19.98 -1.26 -25.82
C ASP A 88 20.79 -1.62 -24.59
N THR A 89 22.12 -1.73 -24.71
CA THR A 89 23.00 -2.08 -23.58
C THR A 89 23.94 -0.92 -23.28
N ILE A 90 23.84 -0.37 -22.07
CA ILE A 90 24.48 0.89 -21.68
C ILE A 90 25.16 0.75 -20.32
N ASN A 91 26.34 1.33 -20.19
CA ASN A 91 27.09 1.42 -18.93
C ASN A 91 27.40 2.88 -18.64
N ILE A 92 26.90 3.41 -17.51
CA ILE A 92 27.16 4.76 -17.02
C ILE A 92 27.95 4.64 -15.72
N THR A 93 29.23 4.99 -15.73
CA THR A 93 30.09 4.72 -14.57
C THR A 93 31.07 5.82 -14.20
N GLN A 94 31.22 6.07 -12.90
CA GLN A 94 32.24 7.00 -12.36
C GLN A 94 32.13 8.42 -12.92
N ASN A 95 30.93 8.89 -13.26
CA ASN A 95 30.70 10.27 -13.70
C ASN A 95 30.39 11.18 -12.51
N GLU A 96 30.72 12.46 -12.65
CA GLU A 96 30.30 13.56 -11.79
C GLU A 96 29.18 14.33 -12.52
N ILE A 97 27.96 14.27 -12.01
CA ILE A 97 26.77 14.86 -12.62
C ILE A 97 26.13 15.80 -11.61
N SER A 98 26.26 17.11 -11.79
CA SER A 98 25.82 18.03 -10.75
C SER A 98 25.30 19.38 -11.20
N ARG A 99 24.33 19.92 -10.47
CA ARG A 99 23.77 21.27 -10.70
C ARG A 99 23.27 21.49 -12.12
N ASN A 100 22.74 20.45 -12.76
CA ASN A 100 22.01 20.58 -14.01
C ASN A 100 20.62 21.17 -13.71
N LEU A 101 20.01 21.91 -14.64
CA LEU A 101 18.69 22.52 -14.39
C LEU A 101 17.53 21.52 -14.48
N GLY A 102 17.70 20.43 -15.23
CA GLY A 102 16.82 19.25 -15.15
C GLY A 102 17.50 18.12 -14.39
N ASP A 103 17.17 16.88 -14.70
CA ASP A 103 17.64 15.70 -13.96
C ASP A 103 19.14 15.44 -14.08
N GLY A 104 19.68 14.61 -13.19
CA GLY A 104 21.02 14.06 -13.38
C GLY A 104 21.08 13.17 -14.62
N ILE A 105 20.28 12.12 -14.65
CA ILE A 105 20.15 11.15 -15.75
C ILE A 105 18.66 10.94 -16.03
N GLU A 106 18.24 11.06 -17.29
CA GLU A 106 16.86 10.72 -17.70
C GLU A 106 16.89 9.65 -18.81
N PHE A 107 16.05 8.63 -18.64
CA PHE A 107 15.67 7.70 -19.69
C PHE A 107 14.22 7.95 -20.08
N HIS A 108 14.01 8.30 -21.35
CA HIS A 108 12.69 8.51 -21.93
C HIS A 108 12.40 7.37 -22.91
N LEU A 109 11.51 6.47 -22.51
CA LEU A 109 11.10 5.30 -23.29
C LEU A 109 9.89 5.66 -24.16
N ILE A 110 9.99 5.53 -25.48
CA ILE A 110 8.91 5.89 -26.42
C ILE A 110 8.58 4.72 -27.33
N GLY A 111 7.30 4.34 -27.39
CA GLY A 111 6.87 3.19 -28.19
C GLY A 111 7.48 1.89 -27.68
N ASP A 112 7.94 1.03 -28.60
CA ASP A 112 8.70 -0.18 -28.26
C ASP A 112 10.13 0.19 -27.80
N ALA A 113 10.49 -0.04 -26.54
CA ALA A 113 11.80 0.31 -26.01
C ALA A 113 12.25 -0.63 -24.89
N ASP A 114 13.20 -1.51 -25.22
CA ASP A 114 13.91 -2.34 -24.24
C ASP A 114 15.33 -1.79 -24.01
N VAL A 115 15.64 -1.43 -22.76
CA VAL A 115 16.93 -0.86 -22.34
C VAL A 115 17.49 -1.63 -21.15
N ALA A 116 18.72 -2.11 -21.28
CA ALA A 116 19.52 -2.68 -20.21
C ALA A 116 20.64 -1.69 -19.84
N VAL A 117 20.57 -1.11 -18.64
CA VAL A 117 21.52 -0.09 -18.20
C VAL A 117 22.11 -0.37 -16.83
N ASP A 118 23.45 -0.41 -16.79
CA ASP A 118 24.21 -0.47 -15.56
C ASP A 118 24.71 0.94 -15.18
N ILE A 119 24.38 1.38 -13.96
CA ILE A 119 24.74 2.69 -13.43
C ILE A 119 25.60 2.49 -12.19
N LEU A 120 26.91 2.67 -12.31
CA LEU A 120 27.87 2.24 -11.28
C LEU A 120 28.79 3.36 -10.83
N GLY A 121 28.74 3.69 -9.53
CA GLY A 121 29.76 4.54 -8.91
C GLY A 121 29.74 6.00 -9.37
N ASN A 122 28.58 6.51 -9.79
CA ASN A 122 28.43 7.91 -10.20
C ASN A 122 28.14 8.81 -8.99
N ASN A 123 28.56 10.07 -9.07
CA ASN A 123 28.22 11.09 -8.10
C ASN A 123 27.23 12.06 -8.76
N ILE A 124 25.96 12.00 -8.36
CA ILE A 124 24.82 12.71 -8.94
C ILE A 124 24.27 13.67 -7.89
N THR A 125 24.58 14.96 -7.98
CA THR A 125 24.35 15.88 -6.85
C THR A 125 23.77 17.23 -7.24
N GLU A 126 22.87 17.75 -6.41
CA GLU A 126 22.35 19.11 -6.52
C GLU A 126 21.70 19.44 -7.89
N ASN A 127 21.14 18.47 -8.63
CA ASN A 127 20.40 18.79 -9.86
C ASN A 127 19.07 19.48 -9.50
N GLY A 128 18.62 20.37 -10.40
CA GLY A 128 17.60 21.38 -10.14
C GLY A 128 18.12 22.62 -9.37
N ARG A 129 19.29 22.54 -8.71
CA ARG A 129 19.90 23.67 -8.00
C ARG A 129 21.00 24.31 -8.83
N HIS A 130 20.79 25.56 -9.24
CA HIS A 130 21.72 26.30 -10.08
C HIS A 130 22.24 27.57 -9.39
N VAL A 131 23.42 28.07 -9.78
CA VAL A 131 23.93 29.36 -9.31
C VAL A 131 24.04 30.32 -10.50
N ASN A 132 23.31 31.44 -10.47
CA ASN A 132 23.36 32.40 -11.56
C ASN A 132 24.69 33.18 -11.59
N ALA A 133 24.92 33.98 -12.64
CA ALA A 133 26.12 34.77 -12.80
C ALA A 133 26.37 35.80 -11.66
N ALA A 134 25.34 36.13 -10.88
CA ALA A 134 25.45 36.98 -9.70
C ALA A 134 25.80 36.22 -8.41
N GLY A 135 25.93 34.89 -8.46
CA GLY A 135 26.22 34.04 -7.31
C GLY A 135 24.99 33.65 -6.49
N ASN A 136 23.77 33.92 -6.97
CA ASN A 136 22.55 33.55 -6.26
C ASN A 136 22.14 32.12 -6.64
N LEU A 137 21.70 31.36 -5.64
CA LEU A 137 21.01 30.09 -5.84
C LEU A 137 19.68 30.35 -6.57
N VAL A 138 19.51 29.68 -7.70
CA VAL A 138 18.32 29.61 -8.52
C VAL A 138 17.87 28.16 -8.49
N VAL A 139 16.74 27.91 -7.86
CA VAL A 139 16.07 26.61 -7.91
C VAL A 139 15.21 26.63 -9.18
N ALA A 140 15.34 25.62 -10.04
CA ALA A 140 14.48 25.49 -11.20
C ALA A 140 13.01 25.47 -10.75
N ASN A 141 12.11 26.03 -11.57
CA ASN A 141 10.68 26.02 -11.25
C ASN A 141 10.08 24.61 -11.28
N ASP A 142 10.74 23.68 -11.97
CA ASP A 142 10.31 22.29 -12.06
C ASP A 142 11.30 21.43 -11.27
N ALA A 143 10.73 20.45 -10.58
CA ALA A 143 11.44 19.56 -9.67
C ALA A 143 12.34 18.62 -10.50
N ALA A 144 13.62 18.50 -10.14
CA ALA A 144 14.59 17.69 -10.86
C ALA A 144 15.04 16.52 -10.00
N ASN A 145 15.10 15.34 -10.63
CA ASN A 145 15.46 14.08 -10.01
C ASN A 145 16.96 13.76 -10.21
N GLY A 146 17.46 12.80 -9.45
CA GLY A 146 18.84 12.31 -9.63
C GLY A 146 18.91 11.41 -10.86
N ILE A 147 18.05 10.39 -10.87
CA ILE A 147 17.80 9.51 -12.02
C ILE A 147 16.29 9.46 -12.25
N GLN A 148 15.84 9.72 -13.47
CA GLN A 148 14.45 9.60 -13.86
C GLN A 148 14.28 8.60 -15.00
N VAL A 149 13.21 7.81 -14.91
CA VAL A 149 12.67 7.04 -16.03
C VAL A 149 11.29 7.57 -16.33
N THR A 150 11.05 7.99 -17.57
CA THR A 150 9.74 8.40 -18.07
C THR A 150 9.34 7.55 -19.25
N GLU A 151 8.04 7.45 -19.50
CA GLU A 151 7.53 6.77 -20.69
C GLU A 151 6.47 7.57 -21.45
N ASN A 152 6.39 7.31 -22.75
CA ASN A 152 5.32 7.80 -23.62
C ASN A 152 5.02 6.73 -24.68
N ALA A 153 3.97 5.94 -24.46
CA ALA A 153 3.72 4.76 -25.26
C ALA A 153 2.23 4.49 -25.49
N ILE A 154 1.91 3.42 -26.21
CA ILE A 154 0.56 2.87 -26.30
C ILE A 154 0.56 1.41 -25.80
N TYR A 155 -0.59 0.89 -25.40
CA TYR A 155 -0.73 -0.43 -24.77
C TYR A 155 -0.20 -1.64 -25.58
N SER A 156 0.12 -1.46 -26.87
CA SER A 156 0.69 -2.52 -27.71
C SER A 156 2.21 -2.69 -27.56
N ASP A 157 2.88 -1.76 -26.90
CA ASP A 157 4.33 -1.61 -27.05
C ASP A 157 5.11 -2.37 -25.97
N SER A 158 6.16 -3.09 -26.38
CA SER A 158 7.08 -3.78 -25.45
C SER A 158 8.03 -2.76 -24.81
N ARG A 159 8.04 -2.68 -23.47
CA ARG A 159 8.84 -1.71 -22.73
C ARG A 159 9.49 -2.33 -21.52
N SER A 160 10.79 -2.13 -21.40
CA SER A 160 11.54 -2.56 -20.22
C SER A 160 12.75 -1.66 -19.99
N ILE A 161 12.96 -1.28 -18.74
CA ILE A 161 14.27 -0.87 -18.26
C ILE A 161 14.76 -1.88 -17.22
N VAL A 162 15.88 -2.52 -17.50
CA VAL A 162 16.53 -3.51 -16.65
C VAL A 162 17.99 -3.13 -16.41
N GLY A 163 18.66 -3.82 -15.49
CA GLY A 163 20.08 -3.61 -15.20
C GLY A 163 20.36 -3.40 -13.72
N THR A 164 21.59 -2.98 -13.41
CA THR A 164 22.07 -2.84 -12.02
C THR A 164 22.56 -1.43 -11.73
N TRP A 165 21.98 -0.78 -10.72
CA TRP A 165 22.33 0.58 -10.32
C TRP A 165 22.96 0.55 -8.94
N GLN A 166 24.28 0.69 -8.86
CA GLN A 166 25.07 0.37 -7.67
C GLN A 166 26.08 1.45 -7.32
N GLN A 167 26.38 1.58 -6.04
CA GLN A 167 27.45 2.46 -5.53
C GLN A 167 27.34 3.93 -5.96
N ASN A 168 26.17 4.39 -6.35
CA ASN A 168 25.97 5.79 -6.72
C ASN A 168 25.76 6.63 -5.47
N ASN A 169 26.28 7.85 -5.49
CA ASN A 169 25.93 8.90 -4.53
C ASN A 169 24.92 9.83 -5.19
N ILE A 170 23.68 9.84 -4.71
CA ILE A 170 22.55 10.58 -5.27
C ILE A 170 22.03 11.50 -4.17
N SER A 171 22.35 12.79 -4.24
CA SER A 171 22.01 13.69 -3.12
C SER A 171 21.74 15.13 -3.47
N GLY A 172 20.86 15.78 -2.70
CA GLY A 172 20.61 17.21 -2.83
C GLY A 172 19.76 17.60 -4.03
N GLN A 173 19.01 16.68 -4.65
CA GLN A 173 18.13 17.05 -5.76
C GLN A 173 16.98 17.95 -5.29
N THR A 174 16.33 18.66 -6.22
CA THR A 174 15.15 19.48 -5.91
C THR A 174 13.84 18.71 -5.92
N ASN A 175 13.89 17.44 -6.33
CA ASN A 175 12.82 16.46 -6.19
C ASN A 175 13.42 15.16 -5.64
N ASP A 176 13.12 14.01 -6.26
CA ASP A 176 13.49 12.70 -5.75
C ASP A 176 14.95 12.33 -6.07
N GLY A 177 15.49 11.41 -5.28
CA GLY A 177 16.75 10.76 -5.63
C GLY A 177 16.62 9.98 -6.93
N ILE A 178 15.65 9.07 -6.98
CA ILE A 178 15.32 8.25 -8.15
C ILE A 178 13.81 8.27 -8.36
N ALA A 179 13.36 8.62 -9.56
CA ALA A 179 11.95 8.59 -9.95
C ALA A 179 11.73 7.58 -11.08
N LEU A 180 10.86 6.59 -10.85
CA LEU A 180 10.48 5.56 -11.82
C LEU A 180 9.03 5.78 -12.30
N ASP A 181 8.89 6.75 -13.22
CA ASP A 181 7.62 7.16 -13.83
C ASP A 181 7.33 6.44 -15.17
N GLY A 182 8.06 5.35 -15.44
CA GLY A 182 7.87 4.49 -16.60
C GLY A 182 8.01 3.02 -16.23
N ASN A 183 7.57 2.12 -17.11
CA ASN A 183 7.66 0.68 -16.86
C ASN A 183 9.11 0.22 -16.62
N PHE A 184 9.30 -0.61 -15.60
CA PHE A 184 10.60 -1.16 -15.21
C PHE A 184 10.58 -2.68 -15.07
N GLY A 185 11.75 -3.29 -15.19
CA GLY A 185 11.86 -4.74 -15.31
C GLY A 185 11.40 -5.25 -16.69
N ASP A 186 11.55 -6.54 -16.90
CA ASP A 186 11.08 -7.27 -18.09
C ASP A 186 10.17 -8.40 -17.60
N ILE A 187 8.87 -8.11 -17.56
CA ILE A 187 7.82 -9.04 -17.09
C ILE A 187 7.86 -10.37 -17.88
N PRO A 188 7.93 -10.38 -19.24
CA PRO A 188 8.05 -11.62 -20.00
C PRO A 188 9.21 -12.53 -19.59
N THR A 189 10.34 -11.98 -19.17
CA THR A 189 11.51 -12.78 -18.73
C THR A 189 11.63 -12.93 -17.23
N GLY A 190 10.85 -12.19 -16.43
CA GLY A 190 10.96 -12.13 -14.97
C GLY A 190 12.18 -11.34 -14.48
N THR A 191 12.82 -10.54 -15.36
CA THR A 191 14.04 -9.80 -14.99
C THR A 191 13.67 -8.53 -14.24
N ARG A 192 14.21 -8.35 -13.03
CA ARG A 192 14.02 -7.14 -12.19
C ARG A 192 15.03 -6.05 -12.54
N LEU A 193 14.62 -4.79 -12.47
CA LEU A 193 15.55 -3.68 -12.26
C LEU A 193 16.13 -3.80 -10.85
N LEU A 194 17.44 -3.65 -10.67
CA LEU A 194 18.10 -3.72 -9.37
C LEU A 194 18.72 -2.37 -8.99
N ILE A 195 18.21 -1.75 -7.93
CA ILE A 195 18.79 -0.57 -7.27
C ILE A 195 19.53 -1.04 -6.02
N GLY A 196 20.85 -1.07 -6.10
CA GLY A 196 21.77 -1.56 -5.07
C GLY A 196 22.06 -3.05 -5.22
N SER A 197 21.91 -3.82 -4.15
CA SER A 197 22.22 -5.25 -4.12
C SER A 197 21.02 -6.05 -3.63
N ALA A 198 20.78 -7.21 -4.25
CA ALA A 198 19.72 -8.13 -3.84
C ALA A 198 20.13 -9.05 -2.67
N ASN A 199 21.35 -8.89 -2.15
CA ASN A 199 21.83 -9.71 -1.04
C ASN A 199 21.00 -9.48 0.22
N LEU A 200 20.49 -10.56 0.81
CA LEU A 200 19.84 -10.50 2.12
C LEU A 200 20.92 -10.41 3.21
N ASN A 201 21.02 -9.25 3.87
CA ASN A 201 21.96 -9.01 4.95
C ASN A 201 21.23 -8.91 6.29
N PRO A 202 21.89 -9.17 7.43
CA PRO A 202 21.30 -8.89 8.74
C PRO A 202 20.95 -7.41 8.87
N VAL A 203 19.85 -7.11 9.56
CA VAL A 203 19.40 -5.74 9.84
C VAL A 203 20.57 -4.85 10.31
N GLY A 204 20.71 -3.69 9.67
CA GLY A 204 21.74 -2.69 9.98
C GLY A 204 23.14 -3.02 9.46
N SER A 205 23.30 -4.12 8.71
CA SER A 205 24.54 -4.42 7.97
C SER A 205 24.43 -3.88 6.55
N TYR A 206 25.52 -3.31 6.04
CA TYR A 206 25.56 -2.70 4.70
C TYR A 206 26.29 -3.60 3.69
N ASP A 207 25.76 -3.66 2.47
CA ASP A 207 26.50 -4.14 1.31
C ASP A 207 27.30 -2.97 0.70
N PRO A 208 28.60 -3.12 0.41
CA PRO A 208 29.36 -2.09 -0.28
C PRO A 208 28.84 -1.76 -1.69
N LEU A 209 27.95 -2.57 -2.28
CA LEU A 209 27.29 -2.33 -3.56
C LEU A 209 26.07 -1.39 -3.47
N GLY A 210 25.63 -1.05 -2.25
CA GLY A 210 24.53 -0.12 -2.00
C GLY A 210 24.75 1.28 -2.58
N ASN A 211 23.65 1.96 -2.93
CA ASN A 211 23.68 3.39 -3.22
C ASN A 211 23.56 4.21 -1.93
N ASN A 212 24.04 5.45 -1.97
CA ASN A 212 23.72 6.49 -0.99
C ASN A 212 22.72 7.46 -1.63
N ILE A 213 21.49 7.52 -1.09
CA ILE A 213 20.38 8.31 -1.62
C ILE A 213 19.89 9.22 -0.51
N SER A 214 20.30 10.49 -0.54
CA SER A 214 20.19 11.33 0.66
C SER A 214 19.96 12.81 0.41
N ASP A 215 19.34 13.48 1.37
CA ASP A 215 19.18 14.94 1.39
C ASP A 215 18.48 15.48 0.11
N ASN A 216 17.61 14.68 -0.52
CA ASN A 216 16.80 15.09 -1.67
C ASN A 216 15.53 15.81 -1.19
N ASP A 217 15.04 16.81 -1.93
CA ASP A 217 13.89 17.61 -1.47
C ASP A 217 12.56 16.85 -1.57
N GLY A 218 12.47 15.83 -2.43
CA GLY A 218 11.37 14.87 -2.56
C GLY A 218 11.70 13.51 -1.93
N ASP A 219 11.21 12.42 -2.52
CA ASP A 219 11.42 11.05 -2.04
C ASP A 219 12.88 10.60 -2.20
N GLY A 220 13.29 9.59 -1.44
CA GLY A 220 14.52 8.87 -1.75
C GLY A 220 14.38 8.16 -3.09
N ILE A 221 13.37 7.30 -3.20
CA ILE A 221 13.00 6.57 -4.42
C ILE A 221 11.48 6.66 -4.56
N GLN A 222 11.00 7.18 -5.70
CA GLN A 222 9.59 7.18 -6.08
C GLN A 222 9.35 6.15 -7.19
N VAL A 223 8.24 5.41 -7.08
CA VAL A 223 7.80 4.41 -8.05
C VAL A 223 6.33 4.59 -8.33
N THR A 224 5.96 5.10 -9.51
CA THR A 224 4.56 5.38 -9.87
C THR A 224 3.98 4.41 -10.90
N GLN A 225 4.84 3.65 -11.57
CA GLN A 225 4.45 2.72 -12.62
C GLN A 225 4.58 1.24 -12.21
N GLY A 226 4.02 0.37 -13.04
CA GLY A 226 4.11 -1.08 -12.89
C GLY A 226 5.46 -1.66 -13.31
N GLY A 227 5.77 -2.85 -12.81
CA GLY A 227 7.00 -3.55 -13.17
C GLY A 227 7.58 -4.48 -12.13
N LEU A 228 8.81 -4.92 -12.38
CA LEU A 228 9.61 -5.79 -11.52
C LEU A 228 10.82 -5.04 -10.97
N LEU A 229 10.88 -4.79 -9.66
CA LEU A 229 11.93 -3.98 -9.04
C LEU A 229 12.51 -4.64 -7.78
N THR A 230 13.82 -4.49 -7.58
CA THR A 230 14.49 -4.74 -6.31
C THR A 230 15.21 -3.49 -5.85
N ILE A 231 14.87 -2.99 -4.68
CA ILE A 231 15.58 -1.93 -3.96
C ILE A 231 16.28 -2.61 -2.79
N GLY A 232 17.59 -2.76 -2.85
CA GLY A 232 18.28 -3.46 -1.77
C GLY A 232 19.64 -2.91 -1.37
N ASN A 233 19.93 -3.01 -0.07
CA ASN A 233 21.18 -2.59 0.55
C ASN A 233 21.56 -1.12 0.31
N ASN A 234 20.59 -0.23 0.12
CA ASN A 234 20.86 1.19 -0.01
C ASN A 234 20.84 1.88 1.36
N LEU A 235 21.59 2.98 1.46
CA LEU A 235 21.36 4.00 2.48
C LEU A 235 20.42 5.03 1.87
N ILE A 236 19.23 5.17 2.46
CA ILE A 236 18.18 6.08 2.02
C ILE A 236 17.83 6.98 3.21
N ASP A 237 18.43 8.17 3.28
CA ASP A 237 18.31 9.00 4.48
C ASP A 237 18.12 10.50 4.26
N ARG A 238 17.39 11.13 5.19
CA ARG A 238 17.13 12.59 5.18
C ARG A 238 16.52 13.11 3.87
N ASN A 239 15.74 12.29 3.17
CA ASN A 239 14.97 12.75 2.02
C ASN A 239 13.66 13.42 2.46
N GLY A 240 13.12 14.27 1.61
CA GLY A 240 11.91 15.02 1.79
C GLY A 240 12.15 16.44 2.31
N THR A 241 11.18 17.31 2.07
CA THR A 241 11.16 18.67 2.61
C THR A 241 10.05 18.83 3.63
N LEU A 242 10.38 19.48 4.74
CA LEU A 242 9.40 19.89 5.74
C LEU A 242 8.54 21.03 5.18
N LEU A 243 7.47 20.68 4.48
CA LEU A 243 6.34 21.58 4.26
C LEU A 243 5.48 21.60 5.54
N ALA A 244 4.85 22.74 5.85
CA ALA A 244 4.28 23.01 7.16
C ALA A 244 3.16 22.03 7.56
N GLY A 245 3.54 20.91 8.19
CA GLY A 245 2.64 19.89 8.70
C GLY A 245 2.24 18.80 7.71
N ASP A 246 2.91 18.69 6.56
CA ASP A 246 2.60 17.72 5.51
C ASP A 246 3.77 16.74 5.32
N PHE A 247 3.49 15.44 5.45
CA PHE A 247 4.47 14.36 5.31
C PHE A 247 4.38 13.80 3.89
N VAL A 248 4.69 14.65 2.91
CA VAL A 248 4.50 14.39 1.48
C VAL A 248 5.49 13.37 0.90
N ASN A 249 6.56 13.05 1.65
CA ASN A 249 7.69 12.32 1.08
C ASN A 249 8.10 11.12 1.91
N ALA A 250 8.45 10.02 1.27
CA ALA A 250 8.98 8.84 1.90
C ALA A 250 10.46 8.60 1.58
N GLY A 251 11.09 7.72 2.35
CA GLY A 251 12.35 7.12 1.94
C GLY A 251 12.16 6.33 0.64
N VAL A 252 11.16 5.46 0.62
CA VAL A 252 10.72 4.71 -0.57
C VAL A 252 9.22 4.90 -0.70
N ASN A 253 8.79 5.63 -1.74
CA ASN A 253 7.40 5.80 -2.09
C ASN A 253 7.04 4.89 -3.27
N ILE A 254 5.98 4.11 -3.11
CA ILE A 254 5.49 3.17 -4.10
C ILE A 254 4.01 3.45 -4.30
N ASP A 255 3.71 4.15 -5.38
CA ASP A 255 2.35 4.35 -5.83
C ASP A 255 1.91 3.18 -6.69
N GLY A 256 0.64 2.81 -6.53
CA GLY A 256 0.04 1.70 -7.26
C GLY A 256 0.21 1.92 -8.76
N PRO A 257 0.31 0.85 -9.57
CA PRO A 257 0.55 1.00 -11.01
C PRO A 257 -0.57 1.81 -11.67
N SER A 258 -0.32 3.10 -11.94
CA SER A 258 -1.25 4.02 -12.60
C SER A 258 -0.93 4.10 -14.10
N ASP A 259 -1.93 4.03 -14.98
CA ASP A 259 -1.71 4.17 -16.43
C ASP A 259 -1.79 5.66 -16.85
N SER A 260 -0.64 6.29 -17.03
CA SER A 260 -0.54 7.70 -17.46
C SER A 260 -1.04 7.97 -18.91
N LEU A 261 -1.52 6.95 -19.65
CA LEU A 261 -1.85 7.06 -21.07
C LEU A 261 -3.30 7.43 -21.36
N GLY A 262 -3.49 8.72 -21.68
CA GLY A 262 -4.75 9.32 -22.10
C GLY A 262 -5.42 8.59 -23.28
N GLY A 263 -6.51 7.89 -22.97
CA GLY A 263 -7.64 7.65 -23.88
C GLY A 263 -7.37 6.82 -25.13
N LEU A 264 -7.43 5.49 -25.04
CA LEU A 264 -8.00 4.70 -26.14
C LEU A 264 -8.53 3.34 -25.65
N ILE A 265 -9.87 3.20 -25.66
CA ILE A 265 -10.57 1.92 -25.55
C ILE A 265 -10.33 1.13 -26.82
N ALA A 266 -9.41 0.18 -26.80
CA ALA A 266 -9.30 -0.80 -27.87
C ALA A 266 -9.09 -2.20 -27.28
N VAL A 267 -10.12 -3.01 -27.48
CA VAL A 267 -10.09 -4.47 -27.30
C VAL A 267 -9.02 -5.03 -28.23
N PHE A 268 -7.95 -5.62 -27.67
CA PHE A 268 -6.85 -6.20 -28.43
C PHE A 268 -6.62 -7.69 -28.15
N PRO A 269 -6.02 -8.43 -29.12
CA PRO A 269 -6.03 -9.89 -29.18
C PRO A 269 -4.77 -10.56 -28.61
N THR A 270 -3.92 -9.86 -27.84
CA THR A 270 -2.81 -10.50 -27.10
C THR A 270 -3.30 -10.88 -25.71
N PRO A 271 -3.48 -12.18 -25.41
CA PRO A 271 -3.88 -12.60 -24.09
C PRO A 271 -2.65 -12.47 -23.18
N ILE A 272 -2.79 -11.77 -22.05
CA ILE A 272 -2.08 -11.98 -20.74
C ILE A 272 -1.50 -10.71 -20.08
N TYR A 273 -1.16 -9.61 -20.78
CA TYR A 273 -0.40 -8.48 -20.15
C TYR A 273 -1.13 -7.13 -20.06
N ASN A 274 -2.45 -7.13 -19.93
CA ASN A 274 -3.25 -5.89 -19.86
C ASN A 274 -3.76 -5.55 -18.44
N GLN A 275 -3.08 -6.02 -17.38
CA GLN A 275 -3.42 -5.62 -16.01
C GLN A 275 -2.23 -4.86 -15.41
N PRO A 276 -2.47 -3.71 -14.76
CA PRO A 276 -1.43 -3.01 -14.04
C PRO A 276 -0.89 -3.94 -12.94
N PHE A 277 0.40 -4.28 -13.05
CA PHE A 277 1.10 -5.26 -12.22
C PHE A 277 2.37 -4.63 -11.67
N GLN A 278 2.56 -4.77 -10.36
CA GLN A 278 3.74 -4.25 -9.66
C GLN A 278 4.23 -5.32 -8.67
N ASP A 279 5.50 -5.71 -8.75
CA ASP A 279 6.13 -6.63 -7.79
C ASP A 279 7.50 -6.07 -7.37
N ILE A 280 7.51 -5.56 -6.14
CA ILE A 280 8.63 -4.81 -5.58
C ILE A 280 9.19 -5.54 -4.37
N LEU A 281 10.51 -5.70 -4.37
CA LEU A 281 11.27 -6.21 -3.23
C LEU A 281 12.11 -5.08 -2.64
N VAL A 282 11.89 -4.75 -1.38
CA VAL A 282 12.68 -3.79 -0.59
C VAL A 282 13.46 -4.59 0.45
N VAL A 283 14.77 -4.78 0.26
CA VAL A 283 15.56 -5.73 1.06
C VAL A 283 16.83 -5.14 1.67
N SER A 284 17.00 -5.32 2.98
CA SER A 284 18.25 -4.97 3.69
C SER A 284 18.70 -3.51 3.52
N ASN A 285 17.77 -2.57 3.31
CA ASN A 285 18.09 -1.15 3.23
C ASN A 285 18.20 -0.55 4.63
N GLN A 286 18.95 0.54 4.76
CA GLN A 286 18.76 1.49 5.85
C GLN A 286 17.91 2.65 5.33
N ILE A 287 16.74 2.84 5.94
CA ILE A 287 15.81 3.91 5.58
C ILE A 287 15.60 4.76 6.82
N ALA A 288 16.21 5.94 6.86
CA ALA A 288 16.34 6.67 8.12
C ALA A 288 16.18 8.18 7.99
N GLU A 289 15.60 8.79 9.02
CA GLU A 289 15.58 10.26 9.17
C GLU A 289 14.94 11.00 7.98
N ASN A 290 14.14 10.32 7.15
CA ASN A 290 13.36 10.95 6.09
C ASN A 290 12.22 11.77 6.70
N VAL A 291 11.77 12.80 5.98
CA VAL A 291 10.77 13.74 6.50
C VAL A 291 9.42 13.05 6.70
N GLY A 292 8.85 12.37 5.72
CA GLY A 292 7.65 11.55 5.92
C GLY A 292 8.01 10.12 6.28
N ASP A 293 7.48 9.16 5.53
CA ASP A 293 7.48 7.76 5.92
C ASP A 293 8.78 7.04 5.55
N GLY A 294 9.03 5.89 6.16
CA GLY A 294 10.14 5.03 5.74
C GLY A 294 9.83 4.39 4.39
N ILE A 295 8.82 3.53 4.37
CA ILE A 295 8.26 2.93 3.16
C ILE A 295 6.78 3.31 3.10
N GLU A 296 6.37 3.85 1.96
CA GLU A 296 4.97 4.12 1.63
C GLU A 296 4.56 3.22 0.46
N TRP A 297 3.37 2.65 0.55
CA TRP A 297 2.82 1.78 -0.48
C TRP A 297 1.33 2.03 -0.66
N LEU A 298 0.98 2.48 -1.85
CA LEU A 298 -0.37 2.60 -2.34
C LEU A 298 -0.67 1.47 -3.31
N ASN A 299 -1.82 0.86 -3.16
CA ASN A 299 -2.46 0.17 -4.28
C ASN A 299 -3.80 0.83 -4.53
N ASP A 300 -3.77 1.75 -5.48
CA ASP A 300 -4.96 2.34 -6.06
C ASP A 300 -5.32 1.58 -7.33
N GLY A 301 -6.61 1.30 -7.56
CA GLY A 301 -7.13 0.34 -8.53
C GLY A 301 -6.83 0.57 -10.02
N GLY A 302 -5.92 1.48 -10.37
CA GLY A 302 -5.66 1.96 -11.73
C GLY A 302 -6.79 2.89 -12.22
N ARG A 303 -6.56 3.57 -13.36
CA ARG A 303 -7.35 4.70 -13.89
C ARG A 303 -8.82 4.79 -13.49
N ASP A 304 -9.13 6.01 -13.08
CA ASP A 304 -10.40 6.70 -12.87
C ASP A 304 -11.59 6.45 -13.81
N GLU A 305 -11.37 5.89 -15.01
CA GLU A 305 -12.42 5.78 -16.04
C GLU A 305 -12.73 4.34 -16.48
N ILE A 306 -11.81 3.38 -16.29
CA ILE A 306 -11.93 2.04 -16.88
C ILE A 306 -11.42 0.96 -15.94
N LEU A 307 -12.25 -0.05 -15.80
CA LEU A 307 -12.08 -1.20 -14.93
C LEU A 307 -10.82 -2.04 -15.20
N PHE A 308 -9.84 -1.97 -14.31
CA PHE A 308 -8.74 -2.93 -14.24
C PHE A 308 -8.70 -3.64 -12.88
N THR A 309 -8.21 -4.87 -12.89
CA THR A 309 -7.81 -5.58 -11.66
C THR A 309 -6.37 -5.20 -11.41
N SER A 310 -6.10 -4.33 -10.45
CA SER A 310 -4.73 -4.05 -10.05
C SER A 310 -4.20 -5.22 -9.22
N ASN A 311 -2.96 -5.62 -9.49
CA ASN A 311 -2.23 -6.57 -8.66
C ASN A 311 -0.91 -5.93 -8.27
N ALA A 312 -0.82 -5.47 -7.03
CA ALA A 312 0.40 -4.87 -6.50
C ALA A 312 0.93 -5.72 -5.35
N LYS A 313 2.25 -5.96 -5.39
CA LYS A 313 2.98 -6.78 -4.45
C LYS A 313 4.17 -6.03 -3.88
N LEU A 314 4.29 -6.04 -2.56
CA LEU A 314 5.42 -5.51 -1.81
C LEU A 314 5.96 -6.59 -0.88
N VAL A 315 7.26 -6.85 -0.97
CA VAL A 315 8.00 -7.57 0.07
C VAL A 315 9.05 -6.64 0.66
N ALA A 316 8.93 -6.33 1.94
CA ALA A 316 9.95 -5.59 2.68
C ALA A 316 10.63 -6.53 3.68
N GLN A 317 11.92 -6.83 3.49
CA GLN A 317 12.65 -7.79 4.32
C GLN A 317 13.98 -7.26 4.86
N ASN A 318 14.27 -7.54 6.14
CA ASN A 318 15.52 -7.18 6.82
C ASN A 318 15.90 -5.69 6.74
N ASN A 319 14.94 -4.79 6.50
CA ASN A 319 15.23 -3.37 6.46
C ASN A 319 15.41 -2.82 7.87
N ASN A 320 16.27 -1.81 7.98
CA ASN A 320 16.43 -1.01 9.18
C ASN A 320 15.78 0.36 8.96
N ILE A 321 14.53 0.50 9.42
CA ILE A 321 13.67 1.65 9.20
C ILE A 321 13.60 2.44 10.50
N LEU A 322 14.26 3.61 10.55
CA LEU A 322 14.45 4.30 11.82
C LEU A 322 14.34 5.82 11.76
N ARG A 323 13.66 6.40 12.75
CA ARG A 323 13.61 7.86 12.96
C ARG A 323 13.12 8.68 11.77
N ASN A 324 12.35 8.08 10.86
CA ASN A 324 11.59 8.88 9.89
C ASN A 324 10.57 9.72 10.67
N GLN A 325 10.27 10.95 10.24
CA GLN A 325 9.39 11.82 11.04
C GLN A 325 7.90 11.47 10.86
N GLY A 326 7.56 10.80 9.75
CA GLY A 326 6.32 10.07 9.54
C GLY A 326 6.34 8.68 10.16
N ARG A 327 5.69 7.72 9.49
CA ARG A 327 5.57 6.32 9.87
C ARG A 327 6.81 5.52 9.49
N GLY A 328 6.95 4.33 10.06
CA GLY A 328 7.93 3.36 9.58
C GLY A 328 7.52 2.80 8.22
N VAL A 329 6.34 2.19 8.17
CA VAL A 329 5.72 1.65 6.96
C VAL A 329 4.26 2.10 6.92
N ASP A 330 3.83 2.66 5.80
CA ASP A 330 2.44 3.01 5.52
C ASP A 330 1.91 2.26 4.29
N LEU A 331 0.77 1.61 4.47
CA LEU A 331 0.13 0.76 3.48
C LEU A 331 -1.31 1.22 3.30
N LEU A 332 -1.67 1.64 2.09
CA LEU A 332 -3.03 1.95 1.70
C LEU A 332 -3.46 1.10 0.50
N ILE A 333 -4.63 0.48 0.62
CA ILE A 333 -5.31 -0.14 -0.51
C ILE A 333 -6.72 0.41 -0.64
N ARG A 334 -7.04 0.93 -1.84
CA ARG A 334 -8.32 1.55 -2.15
C ARG A 334 -8.69 1.37 -3.64
N PRO A 335 -9.98 1.50 -3.99
CA PRO A 335 -10.38 1.71 -5.38
C PRO A 335 -9.93 3.06 -5.90
N GLY A 336 -9.66 3.11 -7.22
CA GLY A 336 -9.44 4.36 -7.97
C GLY A 336 -10.51 5.38 -7.62
N ASP A 337 -10.10 6.63 -7.46
CA ASP A 337 -11.06 7.72 -7.52
C ASP A 337 -11.48 7.95 -8.98
N ASN A 338 -12.15 9.06 -9.29
CA ASN A 338 -12.49 9.37 -10.68
C ASN A 338 -12.21 10.83 -11.03
N ASN A 339 -11.20 11.38 -10.36
CA ASN A 339 -10.75 12.74 -10.47
C ASN A 339 -9.59 12.88 -11.47
N LEU A 340 -9.96 13.04 -12.75
CA LEU A 340 -9.04 13.28 -13.87
C LEU A 340 -8.18 14.56 -13.78
N THR A 341 -8.28 15.33 -12.70
CA THR A 341 -7.67 16.67 -12.59
C THR A 341 -6.59 16.80 -11.53
N ASP A 342 -6.40 15.79 -10.68
CA ASP A 342 -5.35 15.76 -9.66
C ASP A 342 -4.92 14.31 -9.41
N ASP A 343 -3.96 13.83 -10.18
CA ASP A 343 -3.36 12.49 -10.06
C ASP A 343 -2.14 12.48 -9.13
N THR A 344 -1.98 13.52 -8.30
CA THR A 344 -1.09 13.42 -7.13
C THR A 344 -1.84 12.64 -6.05
N GLU A 345 -1.78 11.31 -6.17
CA GLU A 345 -2.54 10.25 -5.47
C GLU A 345 -2.70 10.41 -3.95
N ASP A 346 -1.84 11.23 -3.36
CA ASP A 346 -1.78 11.50 -1.94
C ASP A 346 -2.87 12.44 -1.39
N THR A 347 -3.48 13.28 -2.23
CA THR A 347 -4.45 14.30 -1.80
C THR A 347 -5.66 14.41 -2.72
N ASP A 348 -6.48 13.37 -2.89
CA ASP A 348 -7.71 13.49 -3.70
C ASP A 348 -8.83 14.26 -2.96
N PRO A 349 -9.28 15.42 -3.48
CA PRO A 349 -10.54 16.01 -3.04
C PRO A 349 -11.72 15.17 -3.55
N ALA A 350 -12.31 14.39 -2.64
CA ALA A 350 -13.56 13.64 -2.80
C ALA A 350 -14.38 14.01 -4.06
N SER A 351 -14.25 13.18 -5.09
CA SER A 351 -15.07 13.32 -6.29
C SER A 351 -16.56 13.34 -5.94
N THR A 352 -17.25 14.32 -6.52
CA THR A 352 -18.72 14.45 -6.43
C THR A 352 -19.45 13.66 -7.52
N ALA A 353 -18.73 12.98 -8.42
CA ALA A 353 -19.29 12.33 -9.59
C ALA A 353 -19.46 10.82 -9.40
N VAL A 354 -20.46 10.41 -8.62
CA VAL A 354 -20.85 9.00 -8.52
C VAL A 354 -21.57 8.57 -9.80
N THR A 355 -20.84 8.06 -10.80
CA THR A 355 -21.47 7.38 -11.93
C THR A 355 -21.66 5.89 -11.57
N GLN A 356 -22.75 5.60 -10.85
CA GLN A 356 -23.16 4.21 -10.60
C GLN A 356 -23.47 3.51 -11.93
N GLY A 357 -22.83 2.38 -12.22
CA GLY A 357 -23.26 1.48 -13.30
C GLY A 357 -22.19 0.75 -14.09
N VAL A 358 -20.89 0.89 -13.77
CA VAL A 358 -19.83 0.12 -14.43
C VAL A 358 -19.42 -1.03 -13.52
N LEU A 359 -19.30 -2.25 -14.09
CA LEU A 359 -18.89 -3.48 -13.41
C LEU A 359 -17.56 -3.32 -12.65
N LEU A 360 -17.29 -4.25 -11.72
CA LEU A 360 -16.37 -4.20 -10.57
C LEU A 360 -14.94 -4.70 -10.86
N GLY A 361 -13.94 -3.91 -10.50
CA GLY A 361 -12.53 -4.26 -10.51
C GLY A 361 -12.19 -4.68 -9.10
N ILE A 362 -11.48 -5.80 -8.98
CA ILE A 362 -10.98 -6.25 -7.69
C ILE A 362 -9.60 -5.60 -7.53
N ILE A 363 -9.39 -4.85 -6.45
CA ILE A 363 -8.07 -4.34 -6.10
C ILE A 363 -7.37 -5.41 -5.25
N ASN A 364 -6.31 -6.01 -5.78
CA ASN A 364 -5.56 -7.05 -5.09
C ASN A 364 -4.21 -6.52 -4.60
N GLY A 365 -4.04 -6.51 -3.29
CA GLY A 365 -2.79 -6.22 -2.61
C GLY A 365 -2.16 -7.46 -1.99
N ASP A 366 -0.84 -7.56 -2.11
CA ASP A 366 -0.01 -8.57 -1.49
C ASP A 366 1.16 -7.87 -0.78
N VAL A 367 1.18 -7.90 0.55
CA VAL A 367 2.26 -7.28 1.33
C VAL A 367 2.86 -8.28 2.30
N SER A 368 4.20 -8.38 2.31
CA SER A 368 4.96 -9.16 3.30
C SER A 368 6.04 -8.29 3.95
N LEU A 369 5.98 -8.14 5.26
CA LEU A 369 6.95 -7.42 6.08
C LEU A 369 7.69 -8.44 6.95
N LEU A 370 8.93 -8.75 6.61
CA LEU A 370 9.69 -9.86 7.16
C LEU A 370 10.96 -9.39 7.87
N ASP A 371 11.14 -9.72 9.15
CA ASP A 371 12.38 -9.53 9.90
C ASP A 371 12.95 -8.09 9.87
N ASN A 372 12.08 -7.09 9.72
CA ASN A 372 12.51 -5.69 9.71
C ASN A 372 12.71 -5.16 11.14
N ASN A 373 13.60 -4.18 11.30
CA ASN A 373 13.65 -3.34 12.50
C ASN A 373 13.03 -1.98 12.18
N ILE A 374 11.90 -1.70 12.80
CA ILE A 374 11.08 -0.50 12.58
C ILE A 374 11.00 0.26 13.90
N SER A 375 11.79 1.31 14.03
CA SER A 375 11.99 1.93 15.35
C SER A 375 12.09 3.44 15.35
N GLN A 376 11.57 4.05 16.41
CA GLN A 376 11.73 5.48 16.68
C GLN A 376 11.16 6.40 15.59
N ASN A 377 10.25 5.92 14.74
CA ASN A 377 9.58 6.77 13.77
C ASN A 377 8.62 7.74 14.49
N GLY A 378 8.41 8.92 13.90
CA GLY A 378 7.64 9.99 14.52
C GLY A 378 6.16 9.64 14.68
N GLN A 379 5.61 8.89 13.73
CA GLN A 379 4.27 8.33 13.74
C GLN A 379 4.28 6.81 13.97
N GLU A 380 3.29 6.08 13.46
CA GLU A 380 3.16 4.63 13.66
C GLU A 380 4.38 3.85 13.16
N GLY A 381 4.65 2.69 13.75
CA GLY A 381 5.65 1.76 13.21
C GLY A 381 5.18 1.17 11.89
N ILE A 382 4.02 0.51 11.90
CA ILE A 382 3.34 -0.02 10.72
C ILE A 382 1.89 0.48 10.75
N TYR A 383 1.46 1.18 9.70
CA TYR A 383 0.10 1.66 9.51
C TYR A 383 -0.50 1.00 8.26
N VAL A 384 -1.68 0.40 8.40
CA VAL A 384 -2.37 -0.28 7.31
C VAL A 384 -3.81 0.20 7.24
N VAL A 385 -4.23 0.64 6.07
CA VAL A 385 -5.61 1.03 5.78
C VAL A 385 -6.09 0.29 4.54
N ALA A 386 -7.17 -0.47 4.69
CA ALA A 386 -7.88 -1.07 3.56
C ALA A 386 -9.28 -0.50 3.50
N THR A 387 -9.66 0.10 2.36
CA THR A 387 -10.85 0.95 2.29
C THR A 387 -11.53 0.84 0.94
N ASN A 388 -12.86 1.01 0.91
CA ASN A 388 -13.59 1.27 -0.33
C ASN A 388 -13.74 2.77 -0.65
N ALA A 389 -13.29 3.66 0.25
CA ALA A 389 -13.35 5.10 0.04
C ALA A 389 -12.17 5.53 -0.84
N SER A 390 -12.45 5.80 -2.11
CA SER A 390 -11.43 6.23 -3.08
C SER A 390 -10.75 7.55 -2.69
N ALA A 391 -11.47 8.45 -2.04
CA ALA A 391 -10.93 9.74 -1.57
C ALA A 391 -9.99 9.65 -0.35
N GLN A 392 -9.74 8.45 0.18
CA GLN A 392 -8.94 8.28 1.40
C GLN A 392 -7.45 8.47 1.06
N GLY A 393 -6.80 9.58 1.40
CA GLY A 393 -5.37 9.80 1.13
C GLY A 393 -4.41 9.09 2.10
N GLN A 394 -3.13 9.01 1.72
CA GLN A 394 -2.01 8.44 2.52
C GLN A 394 -1.39 9.44 3.49
N ARG A 395 -1.36 10.72 3.12
CA ARG A 395 -0.77 11.80 3.93
C ARG A 395 -1.52 12.10 5.23
N GLU A 396 -2.71 11.54 5.39
CA GLU A 396 -3.56 11.82 6.53
C GLU A 396 -3.03 11.15 7.80
N ASN A 397 -2.88 11.93 8.88
CA ASN A 397 -2.51 11.39 10.19
C ASN A 397 -3.53 10.35 10.66
N SER A 398 -3.10 9.41 11.51
CA SER A 398 -4.00 8.40 12.10
C SER A 398 -5.14 9.03 12.93
N GLN A 399 -4.99 10.27 13.39
CA GLN A 399 -6.04 11.00 14.10
C GLN A 399 -7.15 11.50 13.17
N THR A 400 -6.91 11.59 11.85
CA THR A 400 -7.91 12.02 10.88
C THR A 400 -9.03 10.97 10.82
N THR A 401 -10.27 11.44 10.86
CA THR A 401 -11.45 10.58 10.69
C THR A 401 -11.41 9.95 9.31
N LEU A 402 -11.54 8.63 9.25
CA LEU A 402 -11.56 7.91 8.00
C LEU A 402 -12.82 8.20 7.19
N ILE A 403 -12.66 8.21 5.87
CA ILE A 403 -13.70 8.65 4.95
C ILE A 403 -14.73 7.53 4.71
N GLN A 404 -16.01 7.91 4.65
CA GLN A 404 -17.15 6.99 4.47
C GLN A 404 -17.91 7.23 3.15
N THR A 405 -17.18 7.45 2.05
CA THR A 405 -17.75 7.83 0.74
C THR A 405 -17.75 6.71 -0.29
N GLY A 406 -17.12 5.58 0.02
CA GLY A 406 -16.96 4.46 -0.91
C GLY A 406 -18.27 3.89 -1.44
N THR A 407 -18.21 3.30 -2.63
CA THR A 407 -19.37 2.58 -3.17
C THR A 407 -19.56 1.25 -2.45
N ILE A 408 -20.80 0.79 -2.38
CA ILE A 408 -21.16 -0.43 -1.65
C ILE A 408 -20.76 -1.71 -2.41
N ASP A 409 -20.42 -1.60 -3.68
CA ASP A 409 -20.22 -2.71 -4.61
C ASP A 409 -18.73 -2.96 -4.95
N SER A 410 -17.83 -2.00 -4.71
CA SER A 410 -16.39 -2.20 -4.91
C SER A 410 -15.80 -3.22 -3.94
N VAL A 411 -14.72 -3.88 -4.38
CA VAL A 411 -14.07 -4.96 -3.63
C VAL A 411 -12.57 -4.75 -3.61
N TYR A 412 -12.01 -4.59 -2.41
CA TYR A 412 -10.58 -4.73 -2.18
C TYR A 412 -10.28 -6.08 -1.54
N GLN A 413 -9.10 -6.62 -1.83
CA GLN A 413 -8.55 -7.82 -1.22
C GLN A 413 -7.10 -7.52 -0.86
N LEU A 414 -6.80 -7.58 0.44
CA LEU A 414 -5.43 -7.43 0.92
C LEU A 414 -4.98 -8.71 1.59
N ARG A 415 -3.85 -9.23 1.11
CA ARG A 415 -3.05 -10.24 1.77
C ARG A 415 -1.94 -9.52 2.53
N LEU A 416 -1.84 -9.76 3.83
CA LEU A 416 -0.87 -9.12 4.70
C LEU A 416 -0.11 -10.17 5.50
N ASP A 417 1.21 -10.18 5.39
CA ASP A 417 2.08 -11.01 6.21
C ASP A 417 3.08 -10.11 6.96
N ILE A 418 3.12 -10.25 8.28
CA ILE A 418 3.99 -9.48 9.18
C ILE A 418 4.68 -10.50 10.09
N HIS A 419 5.92 -10.81 9.80
CA HIS A 419 6.67 -11.86 10.50
C HIS A 419 8.02 -11.38 11.02
N GLY A 420 8.37 -11.74 12.25
CA GLY A 420 9.75 -11.58 12.75
C GLY A 420 10.20 -10.13 12.97
N ASN A 421 9.30 -9.15 12.83
CA ASN A 421 9.67 -7.74 12.92
C ASN A 421 9.90 -7.29 14.36
N THR A 422 10.84 -6.37 14.54
CA THR A 422 11.00 -5.58 15.77
C THR A 422 10.39 -4.19 15.55
N VAL A 423 9.32 -3.86 16.26
CA VAL A 423 8.59 -2.59 16.11
C VAL A 423 8.56 -1.86 17.45
N VAL A 424 9.46 -0.88 17.63
CA VAL A 424 9.71 -0.28 18.95
C VAL A 424 9.85 1.23 18.97
N GLY A 425 9.29 1.87 19.99
CA GLY A 425 9.51 3.30 20.24
C GLY A 425 8.92 4.25 19.20
N ASN A 426 7.96 3.80 18.39
CA ASN A 426 7.33 4.61 17.35
C ASN A 426 6.20 5.47 17.94
N GLY A 427 5.91 6.61 17.31
CA GLY A 427 4.70 7.40 17.57
C GLY A 427 4.87 8.58 18.52
N GLN A 428 6.10 9.06 18.73
CA GLN A 428 6.36 10.16 19.67
C GLN A 428 5.61 11.47 19.31
N ASN A 429 5.27 11.66 18.04
CA ASN A 429 4.56 12.84 17.54
C ASN A 429 3.04 12.64 17.53
N VAL A 430 2.55 11.43 17.85
CA VAL A 430 1.13 11.09 17.82
C VAL A 430 0.50 11.36 19.19
N VAL A 431 -0.56 12.18 19.21
CA VAL A 431 -1.27 12.59 20.43
C VAL A 431 -2.73 12.15 20.35
N ASN A 432 -3.35 11.69 21.43
CA ASN A 432 -4.77 11.30 21.46
C ASN A 432 -5.18 10.21 20.45
N PHE A 433 -4.23 9.42 19.95
CA PHE A 433 -4.51 8.21 19.17
C PHE A 433 -4.14 6.99 20.04
N PRO A 434 -4.92 5.89 20.01
CA PRO A 434 -4.77 4.84 21.01
C PRO A 434 -3.54 3.95 20.80
N ALA A 435 -2.96 3.83 19.61
CA ALA A 435 -1.84 2.91 19.35
C ALA A 435 -0.89 3.40 18.28
N THR A 436 0.41 3.07 18.38
CA THR A 436 1.40 3.49 17.37
C THR A 436 2.44 2.43 17.00
N GLY A 437 2.36 1.19 17.52
CA GLY A 437 3.25 0.12 17.04
C GLY A 437 2.78 -0.41 15.70
N LEU A 438 1.81 -1.32 15.72
CA LEU A 438 1.07 -1.81 14.55
C LEU A 438 -0.36 -1.31 14.58
N VAL A 439 -0.83 -0.72 13.49
CA VAL A 439 -2.21 -0.25 13.34
C VAL A 439 -2.79 -0.81 12.05
N VAL A 440 -3.87 -1.56 12.15
CA VAL A 440 -4.59 -2.13 11.00
C VAL A 440 -6.03 -1.63 11.02
N ARG A 441 -6.43 -0.96 9.94
CA ARG A 441 -7.77 -0.39 9.75
C ARG A 441 -8.48 -1.03 8.58
N VAL A 442 -9.67 -1.55 8.84
CA VAL A 442 -10.44 -2.38 7.91
C VAL A 442 -11.77 -1.71 7.61
N GLY A 443 -11.89 -1.17 6.41
CA GLY A 443 -13.10 -0.57 5.87
C GLY A 443 -14.11 -1.63 5.41
N THR A 444 -15.36 -1.23 5.26
CA THR A 444 -16.41 -2.10 4.70
C THR A 444 -16.26 -2.31 3.19
N THR A 445 -16.45 -3.54 2.71
CA THR A 445 -16.30 -3.90 1.27
C THR A 445 -17.28 -4.98 0.80
N GLY A 446 -17.44 -5.16 -0.51
CA GLY A 446 -18.19 -6.28 -1.11
C GLY A 446 -19.63 -6.45 -0.62
N GLY A 447 -20.47 -5.41 -0.75
CA GLY A 447 -21.91 -5.44 -0.52
C GLY A 447 -22.70 -5.16 -1.81
N GLY A 448 -23.88 -4.56 -1.71
CA GLY A 448 -24.67 -4.12 -2.89
C GLY A 448 -25.32 -5.26 -3.69
N VAL A 449 -25.22 -6.50 -3.21
CA VAL A 449 -25.85 -7.65 -3.85
C VAL A 449 -27.34 -7.68 -3.58
N ASN A 450 -28.15 -7.73 -4.64
CA ASN A 450 -29.60 -7.94 -4.54
C ASN A 450 -29.94 -9.42 -4.27
N SER A 451 -29.65 -9.88 -3.05
CA SER A 451 -29.91 -11.26 -2.63
C SER A 451 -30.31 -11.33 -1.16
N ILE A 452 -31.56 -11.73 -0.91
CA ILE A 452 -32.09 -11.90 0.45
C ILE A 452 -31.44 -13.06 1.23
N GLY A 453 -30.83 -14.02 0.53
CA GLY A 453 -30.24 -15.23 1.10
C GLY A 453 -28.71 -15.24 1.13
N TYR A 454 -28.08 -14.11 0.81
CA TYR A 454 -26.63 -13.99 0.86
C TYR A 454 -26.18 -13.41 2.21
N ALA A 455 -25.28 -14.12 2.88
CA ALA A 455 -24.80 -13.76 4.21
C ALA A 455 -23.71 -12.68 4.22
N GLY A 456 -23.08 -12.39 3.08
CA GLY A 456 -21.96 -11.44 2.96
C GLY A 456 -20.58 -12.09 2.88
N GLY A 457 -20.42 -13.35 3.31
CA GLY A 457 -19.16 -14.11 3.23
C GLY A 457 -18.01 -13.57 4.11
N PHE A 458 -16.95 -14.35 4.24
CA PHE A 458 -15.71 -13.98 4.95
C PHE A 458 -14.63 -13.49 3.99
N ALA A 459 -13.54 -12.90 4.48
CA ALA A 459 -12.44 -12.42 3.62
C ALA A 459 -11.80 -13.57 2.80
N THR A 460 -11.75 -14.77 3.39
CA THR A 460 -11.26 -16.02 2.77
C THR A 460 -12.25 -17.17 2.98
N ASP A 461 -12.16 -18.22 2.15
CA ASP A 461 -12.99 -19.44 2.26
C ASP A 461 -12.61 -20.32 3.46
N GLY A 462 -11.47 -20.06 4.10
CA GLY A 462 -11.03 -20.66 5.35
C GLY A 462 -9.68 -20.10 5.78
N VAL A 463 -9.42 -20.14 7.08
CA VAL A 463 -8.08 -19.86 7.62
C VAL A 463 -7.40 -21.21 7.81
N ASN A 464 -6.84 -21.76 6.74
CA ASN A 464 -6.06 -22.98 6.82
C ASN A 464 -4.61 -22.60 7.11
N PRO A 465 -4.10 -22.80 8.34
CA PRO A 465 -2.67 -22.66 8.58
C PRO A 465 -1.96 -23.81 7.86
N GLU A 466 -1.22 -23.51 6.80
CA GLU A 466 -0.39 -24.46 6.09
C GLU A 466 1.06 -23.95 6.03
N ASP A 467 1.93 -24.51 6.89
CA ASP A 467 3.40 -24.45 6.74
C ASP A 467 3.82 -25.53 5.71
N LEU A 468 3.49 -25.31 4.44
CA LEU A 468 3.70 -26.31 3.38
C LEU A 468 5.14 -26.36 2.86
N ASN A 469 5.92 -25.28 3.03
CA ASN A 469 7.35 -25.26 2.71
C ASN A 469 8.23 -25.82 3.84
N GLY A 470 7.68 -26.02 5.03
CA GLY A 470 8.39 -26.55 6.20
C GLY A 470 9.45 -25.59 6.74
N ASP A 471 9.29 -24.29 6.52
CA ASP A 471 10.14 -23.24 7.10
C ASP A 471 9.81 -22.95 8.57
N GLY A 472 8.71 -23.52 9.08
CA GLY A 472 8.27 -23.39 10.46
C GLY A 472 7.33 -22.21 10.71
N ILE A 473 6.91 -21.49 9.67
CA ILE A 473 5.99 -20.35 9.73
C ILE A 473 4.58 -20.84 9.40
N LEU A 474 3.63 -20.60 10.31
CA LEU A 474 2.22 -20.83 10.02
C LEU A 474 1.70 -19.66 9.16
N ASP A 475 1.75 -19.82 7.85
CA ASP A 475 1.13 -18.93 6.90
C ASP A 475 0.03 -19.66 6.09
N ASN A 476 -0.55 -18.99 5.10
CA ASN A 476 -1.61 -19.47 4.21
C ASN A 476 -1.02 -19.76 2.80
N ASP A 477 0.29 -20.07 2.72
CA ASP A 477 1.02 -20.36 1.47
C ASP A 477 0.81 -21.81 1.04
N LEU A 478 -0.27 -22.02 0.28
CA LEU A 478 -0.67 -23.31 -0.29
C LEU A 478 0.34 -24.01 -1.23
N ASN A 479 1.45 -23.38 -1.65
CA ASN A 479 2.43 -23.97 -2.58
C ASN A 479 3.88 -23.93 -2.04
N GLY A 480 4.14 -23.20 -0.96
CA GLY A 480 5.41 -23.17 -0.28
C GLY A 480 6.54 -22.45 -1.03
N ASP A 481 6.22 -21.40 -1.80
CA ASP A 481 7.20 -20.55 -2.47
C ASP A 481 7.65 -19.34 -1.63
N GLY A 482 7.17 -19.24 -0.38
CA GLY A 482 7.45 -18.13 0.53
C GLY A 482 6.57 -16.92 0.23
N TYR A 483 5.53 -17.11 -0.58
CA TYR A 483 4.50 -16.14 -0.87
C TYR A 483 3.17 -16.83 -0.62
N LEU A 484 2.28 -16.22 0.17
CA LEU A 484 0.90 -16.70 0.20
C LEU A 484 0.40 -16.73 -1.25
N ASN A 485 0.16 -17.93 -1.79
CA ASN A 485 -0.62 -18.05 -3.02
C ASN A 485 -1.87 -17.24 -2.77
N ALA A 486 -2.28 -16.41 -3.74
CA ALA A 486 -3.65 -15.99 -3.75
C ALA A 486 -4.44 -17.27 -3.49
N ALA A 487 -5.11 -17.37 -2.33
CA ALA A 487 -6.22 -18.31 -2.20
C ALA A 487 -6.94 -18.16 -3.53
N ASN A 488 -7.43 -19.24 -4.13
CA ASN A 488 -8.36 -19.06 -5.22
C ASN A 488 -9.51 -18.21 -4.64
N LEU A 489 -9.40 -16.89 -4.74
CA LEU A 489 -10.41 -15.87 -4.58
C LEU A 489 -11.28 -15.97 -5.85
N GLN A 490 -11.48 -17.21 -6.34
CA GLN A 490 -12.67 -17.63 -7.01
C GLN A 490 -13.79 -17.47 -5.99
N SER A 491 -14.30 -16.25 -5.95
CA SER A 491 -15.56 -15.84 -5.39
C SER A 491 -16.75 -16.50 -6.10
N THR A 492 -16.66 -17.80 -6.32
CA THR A 492 -17.71 -18.59 -6.94
C THR A 492 -18.28 -19.58 -5.95
N PHE A 493 -18.91 -19.04 -4.90
CA PHE A 493 -20.23 -19.54 -4.56
C PHE A 493 -21.17 -19.19 -5.73
N GLY A 494 -21.19 -20.04 -6.76
CA GLY A 494 -22.19 -19.96 -7.84
C GLY A 494 -21.98 -18.92 -8.93
N GLY A 495 -20.78 -18.35 -9.10
CA GLY A 495 -20.41 -17.68 -10.35
C GLY A 495 -20.57 -16.16 -10.44
N LEU A 496 -20.95 -15.43 -9.37
CA LEU A 496 -21.40 -14.03 -9.56
C LEU A 496 -21.03 -12.98 -8.50
N LEU A 497 -20.42 -13.27 -7.34
CA LEU A 497 -20.29 -12.24 -6.27
C LEU A 497 -18.90 -12.20 -5.61
N PRO A 498 -18.08 -11.15 -5.83
CA PRO A 498 -16.78 -10.98 -5.21
C PRO A 498 -16.88 -10.67 -3.71
N VAL A 499 -16.05 -11.31 -2.89
CA VAL A 499 -15.92 -11.06 -1.44
C VAL A 499 -14.57 -10.42 -1.17
N GLY A 500 -14.51 -9.37 -0.37
CA GLY A 500 -13.28 -8.61 -0.07
C GLY A 500 -12.98 -8.50 1.42
N GLY A 501 -11.77 -8.04 1.74
CA GLY A 501 -11.30 -7.87 3.11
C GLY A 501 -9.79 -8.05 3.23
N ILE A 502 -9.33 -8.24 4.46
CA ILE A 502 -7.93 -8.53 4.77
C ILE A 502 -7.79 -10.00 5.21
N SER A 503 -6.83 -10.71 4.62
CA SER A 503 -6.28 -11.97 5.14
C SER A 503 -4.87 -11.69 5.67
N ALA A 504 -4.69 -11.83 6.97
CA ALA A 504 -3.49 -11.42 7.68
C ALA A 504 -2.82 -12.58 8.44
N SER A 505 -1.50 -12.72 8.31
CA SER A 505 -0.65 -13.45 9.25
C SER A 505 0.25 -12.46 9.97
N ILE A 506 0.18 -12.43 11.29
CA ILE A 506 1.01 -11.57 12.14
C ILE A 506 1.64 -12.48 13.18
N THR A 507 2.90 -12.84 12.97
CA THR A 507 3.56 -13.90 13.75
C THR A 507 4.98 -13.55 14.18
N ASN A 508 5.40 -14.05 15.35
CA ASN A 508 6.78 -13.93 15.84
C ASN A 508 7.33 -12.48 15.87
N ASN A 509 6.47 -11.48 16.03
CA ASN A 509 6.90 -10.09 16.10
C ASN A 509 7.15 -9.64 17.54
N TYR A 510 8.00 -8.62 17.70
CA TYR A 510 8.22 -7.94 18.96
C TYR A 510 7.77 -6.48 18.87
N PHE A 511 6.68 -6.14 19.56
CA PHE A 511 6.17 -4.77 19.68
C PHE A 511 6.40 -4.26 21.11
N ASN A 512 7.13 -3.17 21.31
CA ASN A 512 7.29 -2.64 22.67
C ASN A 512 7.69 -1.16 22.70
N GLY A 513 7.27 -0.48 23.75
CA GLY A 513 7.68 0.90 24.04
C GLY A 513 7.16 1.90 23.02
N ASN A 514 6.20 1.51 22.18
CA ASN A 514 5.50 2.43 21.29
C ASN A 514 4.62 3.38 22.11
N PHE A 515 4.36 4.57 21.57
CA PHE A 515 3.52 5.57 22.23
C PHE A 515 2.04 5.16 22.16
N GLY A 516 1.34 5.13 23.29
CA GLY A 516 -0.01 4.54 23.34
C GLY A 516 0.06 3.00 23.47
N ASP A 517 -0.85 2.31 22.80
CA ASP A 517 -0.88 0.85 22.76
C ASP A 517 0.03 0.31 21.63
N ASP A 518 0.63 -0.86 21.80
CA ASP A 518 1.56 -1.41 20.80
C ASP A 518 0.83 -1.89 19.54
N ILE A 519 -0.43 -2.31 19.65
CA ILE A 519 -1.19 -2.88 18.53
C ILE A 519 -2.61 -2.30 18.52
N LEU A 520 -3.15 -1.99 17.33
CA LEU A 520 -4.55 -1.67 17.09
C LEU A 520 -5.12 -2.42 15.89
N PHE A 521 -6.25 -3.10 16.10
CA PHE A 521 -7.15 -3.53 15.02
C PHE A 521 -8.44 -2.71 15.07
N HIS A 522 -8.78 -2.04 13.97
CA HIS A 522 -9.93 -1.14 13.91
C HIS A 522 -10.79 -1.42 12.68
N SER A 523 -12.09 -1.67 12.86
CA SER A 523 -13.06 -1.70 11.78
C SER A 523 -13.79 -0.37 11.68
N TYR A 524 -14.08 0.06 10.46
CA TYR A 524 -14.88 1.25 10.22
C TYR A 524 -15.72 1.11 8.95
N THR A 525 -16.72 1.98 8.83
CA THR A 525 -17.56 2.04 7.64
C THR A 525 -16.87 2.91 6.59
N SER A 526 -16.40 2.34 5.48
CA SER A 526 -15.75 3.10 4.40
C SER A 526 -16.70 3.43 3.25
N THR A 527 -17.93 2.92 3.28
CA THR A 527 -18.91 3.10 2.21
C THR A 527 -20.07 3.99 2.64
N VAL A 528 -20.80 4.50 1.65
CA VAL A 528 -22.13 5.06 1.89
C VAL A 528 -23.08 4.00 2.49
N ASN A 529 -24.17 4.47 3.09
CA ASN A 529 -25.21 3.58 3.60
C ASN A 529 -25.83 2.73 2.47
N PRO A 530 -26.03 1.41 2.69
CA PRO A 530 -26.79 0.56 1.79
C PRO A 530 -28.22 1.05 1.60
N ALA A 531 -28.82 0.70 0.45
CA ALA A 531 -30.19 1.07 0.15
C ALA A 531 -31.16 0.52 1.21
N GLY A 532 -32.19 1.30 1.52
CA GLY A 532 -33.23 0.88 2.44
C GLY A 532 -33.96 -0.37 1.94
N THR A 533 -34.08 -1.37 2.80
CA THR A 533 -34.85 -2.59 2.57
C THR A 533 -36.33 -2.23 2.44
N ALA A 534 -36.92 -2.50 1.29
CA ALA A 534 -38.34 -2.28 1.03
C ALA A 534 -39.08 -3.61 1.06
N GLY A 535 -40.27 -3.61 1.68
CA GLY A 535 -41.09 -4.80 1.74
C GLY A 535 -42.27 -4.70 2.69
N ASN A 536 -43.09 -5.75 2.72
CA ASN A 536 -44.17 -5.89 3.69
C ASN A 536 -43.65 -6.68 4.90
N ALA A 537 -43.44 -5.97 6.02
CA ALA A 537 -42.99 -6.56 7.27
C ALA A 537 -43.98 -7.56 7.88
N GLY A 538 -45.28 -7.40 7.61
CA GLY A 538 -46.32 -8.32 8.10
C GLY A 538 -46.35 -9.67 7.38
N THR A 539 -45.78 -9.75 6.17
CA THR A 539 -45.72 -10.97 5.35
C THR A 539 -44.28 -11.35 4.96
N PHE A 540 -43.28 -10.67 5.53
CA PHE A 540 -41.85 -10.75 5.17
C PHE A 540 -41.58 -10.86 3.66
N THR A 541 -42.34 -10.08 2.88
CA THR A 541 -42.14 -10.01 1.44
C THR A 541 -41.20 -8.85 1.17
N VAL A 542 -39.94 -9.16 0.86
CA VAL A 542 -38.91 -8.18 0.51
C VAL A 542 -38.98 -7.90 -0.99
N THR A 543 -39.13 -6.64 -1.36
CA THR A 543 -39.22 -6.16 -2.75
C THR A 543 -37.95 -5.44 -3.20
N ASN A 544 -37.14 -4.96 -2.25
CA ASN A 544 -35.83 -4.37 -2.50
C ASN A 544 -34.92 -4.68 -1.31
N TYR A 545 -33.72 -5.19 -1.57
CA TYR A 545 -32.71 -5.46 -0.55
C TYR A 545 -31.35 -5.50 -1.19
N ASP A 546 -30.41 -4.75 -0.61
CA ASP A 546 -28.99 -4.85 -0.93
C ASP A 546 -28.29 -5.37 0.30
N THR A 547 -27.40 -6.34 0.11
CA THR A 547 -26.56 -6.85 1.20
C THR A 547 -25.62 -5.75 1.69
N ASP A 548 -25.40 -5.70 2.99
CA ASP A 548 -24.49 -4.74 3.60
C ASP A 548 -23.04 -5.06 3.17
N PRO A 549 -22.24 -4.06 2.79
CA PRO A 549 -20.79 -4.20 2.75
C PRO A 549 -20.28 -4.49 4.17
N LEU A 550 -19.28 -5.36 4.29
CA LEU A 550 -18.77 -5.78 5.60
C LEU A 550 -17.30 -5.45 5.72
N ALA A 551 -16.86 -5.07 6.92
CA ALA A 551 -15.45 -5.01 7.26
C ALA A 551 -15.02 -6.43 7.63
N ARG A 552 -14.06 -7.02 6.90
CA ARG A 552 -13.68 -8.43 7.06
C ARG A 552 -12.18 -8.57 7.31
N LEU A 553 -11.82 -9.32 8.34
CA LEU A 553 -10.46 -9.62 8.72
C LEU A 553 -10.36 -11.10 9.12
N ASP A 554 -9.58 -11.86 8.37
CA ASP A 554 -9.15 -13.18 8.78
C ASP A 554 -7.70 -13.07 9.28
N LEU A 555 -7.47 -13.41 10.55
CA LEU A 555 -6.20 -13.14 11.22
C LEU A 555 -5.60 -14.39 11.86
N ILE A 556 -4.37 -14.72 11.50
CA ILE A 556 -3.48 -15.59 12.25
C ILE A 556 -2.60 -14.69 13.13
N PHE A 557 -2.74 -14.79 14.46
CA PHE A 557 -2.01 -13.97 15.44
C PHE A 557 -1.34 -14.86 16.49
N THR A 558 -0.06 -15.21 16.27
CA THR A 558 0.64 -16.25 17.03
C THR A 558 2.09 -15.85 17.36
N ASP A 559 2.59 -16.27 18.52
CA ASP A 559 4.00 -16.08 18.93
C ASP A 559 4.48 -14.62 18.97
N ASN A 560 3.57 -13.64 19.04
CA ASN A 560 3.94 -12.23 19.16
C ASN A 560 4.23 -11.85 20.60
N THR A 561 5.18 -10.95 20.82
CA THR A 561 5.45 -10.32 22.11
C THR A 561 5.03 -8.85 22.06
N PHE A 562 4.16 -8.42 22.98
CA PHE A 562 3.69 -7.03 23.04
C PHE A 562 3.35 -6.57 24.46
N GLY A 563 3.44 -5.26 24.72
CA GLY A 563 3.14 -4.65 26.02
C GLY A 563 1.70 -4.16 26.16
N SER A 564 1.01 -3.89 25.05
CA SER A 564 -0.37 -3.39 25.02
C SER A 564 -1.06 -3.65 23.68
N ILE A 565 -2.36 -3.88 23.70
CA ILE A 565 -3.18 -4.06 22.50
C ILE A 565 -4.53 -3.39 22.71
N ALA A 566 -4.98 -2.69 21.67
CA ALA A 566 -6.31 -2.14 21.55
C ALA A 566 -7.01 -2.79 20.36
N ALA A 567 -8.32 -2.96 20.44
CA ALA A 567 -9.12 -3.35 19.30
C ALA A 567 -10.55 -2.83 19.45
N ASN A 568 -11.07 -2.17 18.41
CA ASN A 568 -12.43 -1.61 18.34
C ASN A 568 -12.93 -0.98 19.66
N ASN A 569 -12.08 -0.17 20.31
CA ASN A 569 -12.29 0.18 21.71
C ASN A 569 -13.44 1.17 21.91
N ILE A 570 -14.34 0.85 22.85
CA ILE A 570 -15.43 1.70 23.35
C ILE A 570 -14.99 2.75 24.39
N ASP A 571 -13.82 2.55 25.03
CA ASP A 571 -13.35 3.33 26.19
C ASP A 571 -12.38 4.46 25.83
N ARG A 572 -11.83 4.47 24.61
CA ARG A 572 -11.02 5.58 24.08
C ARG A 572 -11.59 5.95 22.71
N PRO A 573 -12.26 7.12 22.57
CA PRO A 573 -12.81 7.53 21.30
C PRO A 573 -11.69 7.60 20.26
N ILE A 574 -11.72 6.74 19.24
CA ILE A 574 -10.83 6.81 18.07
C ILE A 574 -11.18 8.06 17.25
N THR A 575 -12.44 8.47 17.32
CA THR A 575 -13.01 9.70 16.76
C THR A 575 -13.85 10.38 17.84
N PRO A 576 -14.18 11.70 17.71
CA PRO A 576 -15.08 12.40 18.63
C PRO A 576 -16.45 11.71 18.86
N ASP A 577 -16.84 10.81 17.96
CA ASP A 577 -18.14 10.14 17.94
C ASP A 577 -18.15 8.75 18.64
N ASN A 578 -17.03 8.34 19.25
CA ASN A 578 -16.93 7.11 20.05
C ASN A 578 -17.37 5.86 19.26
N GLU A 579 -16.92 5.76 18.00
CA GLU A 579 -17.24 4.62 17.14
C GLU A 579 -16.63 3.33 17.71
N VAL A 580 -17.50 2.36 17.98
CA VAL A 580 -17.18 1.06 18.61
C VAL A 580 -16.84 -0.03 17.57
N GLY A 581 -16.58 0.36 16.33
CA GLY A 581 -16.44 -0.51 15.15
C GLY A 581 -17.42 -0.15 14.02
N ALA A 582 -17.24 -0.76 12.85
CA ALA A 582 -18.02 -0.50 11.64
C ALA A 582 -19.54 -0.74 11.83
N PHE A 583 -20.36 0.23 11.43
CA PHE A 583 -21.82 0.10 11.49
C PHE A 583 -22.57 0.93 10.45
N TYR A 584 -23.80 0.53 10.15
CA TYR A 584 -24.76 1.32 9.37
C TYR A 584 -25.93 1.80 10.22
N ASN A 585 -26.23 3.09 10.13
CA ASN A 585 -27.34 3.72 10.85
C ASN A 585 -28.48 4.21 9.94
N ASN A 586 -28.62 3.64 8.74
CA ASN A 586 -29.77 3.92 7.88
C ASN A 586 -31.10 3.55 8.57
N GLY A 587 -32.13 4.37 8.36
CA GLY A 587 -33.39 4.28 9.08
C GLY A 587 -34.27 3.13 8.60
N GLU A 588 -34.09 1.93 9.15
CA GLU A 588 -34.87 0.75 8.82
C GLU A 588 -35.52 0.16 10.06
N GLY A 589 -36.82 0.39 10.23
CA GLY A 589 -37.55 -0.15 11.38
C GLY A 589 -37.68 -1.67 11.32
N ASN A 590 -38.06 -2.20 10.14
CA ASN A 590 -38.68 -3.51 9.95
C ASN A 590 -37.76 -4.67 9.53
N PHE A 591 -36.61 -4.36 8.93
CA PHE A 591 -35.72 -5.37 8.34
C PHE A 591 -34.31 -5.36 8.96
N LYS A 592 -34.08 -4.43 9.90
CA LYS A 592 -32.79 -4.13 10.52
C LYS A 592 -32.46 -4.92 11.79
N SER A 593 -33.47 -5.33 12.58
CA SER A 593 -33.18 -5.85 13.92
C SER A 593 -34.26 -6.73 14.54
N ARG A 594 -33.86 -7.70 15.37
CA ARG A 594 -34.77 -8.42 16.28
C ARG A 594 -34.53 -7.98 17.73
N THR A 595 -35.60 -7.72 18.47
CA THR A 595 -35.57 -7.67 19.94
C THR A 595 -36.45 -8.78 20.48
N ALA A 596 -36.05 -9.42 21.59
CA ALA A 596 -36.79 -10.53 22.20
C ALA A 596 -38.29 -10.18 22.36
N ASN A 597 -39.12 -10.92 21.61
CA ASN A 597 -40.58 -11.01 21.74
C ASN A 597 -41.47 -9.87 21.20
N THR A 598 -40.93 -8.88 20.48
CA THR A 598 -41.77 -7.90 19.75
C THR A 598 -41.25 -7.61 18.34
N PHE A 599 -42.18 -7.31 17.43
CA PHE A 599 -41.83 -6.81 16.10
C PHE A 599 -40.94 -5.56 16.18
N PHE A 600 -39.83 -5.61 15.44
CA PHE A 600 -39.13 -4.52 14.76
C PHE A 600 -39.66 -3.09 15.01
N ASN A 601 -39.18 -2.41 16.05
CA ASN A 601 -39.67 -1.05 16.35
C ASN A 601 -38.57 -0.01 16.60
N ASN A 602 -37.29 -0.37 16.47
CA ASN A 602 -36.19 0.57 16.64
C ASN A 602 -35.44 0.81 15.33
N ALA A 603 -35.90 1.80 14.56
CA ALA A 603 -35.23 2.26 13.33
C ALA A 603 -33.86 2.92 13.60
N ALA A 604 -33.56 3.28 14.86
CA ALA A 604 -32.31 3.91 15.27
C ALA A 604 -31.25 2.92 15.77
N ARG A 605 -31.56 1.60 15.79
CA ARG A 605 -30.55 0.58 16.09
C ARG A 605 -29.48 0.57 15.01
N ARG A 606 -28.22 0.35 15.36
CA ARG A 606 -27.11 0.18 14.41
C ARG A 606 -27.07 -1.25 13.85
N ARG A 607 -26.76 -1.39 12.55
CA ARG A 607 -26.38 -2.68 11.93
C ARG A 607 -24.89 -2.85 12.09
N ASN A 608 -24.47 -3.93 12.74
CA ASN A 608 -23.05 -4.22 12.88
C ASN A 608 -22.48 -4.70 11.54
N ALA A 609 -21.56 -3.93 10.96
CA ALA A 609 -20.93 -4.22 9.68
C ALA A 609 -19.69 -5.13 9.82
N THR A 610 -19.42 -5.64 11.02
CA THR A 610 -18.45 -6.73 11.27
C THR A 610 -19.14 -8.07 11.50
N ARG A 611 -20.39 -8.24 11.07
CA ARG A 611 -21.16 -9.47 11.27
C ARG A 611 -21.93 -9.86 10.02
N LEU A 612 -21.92 -11.15 9.71
CA LEU A 612 -22.68 -11.73 8.60
C LEU A 612 -24.18 -11.50 8.79
N ALA A 613 -24.93 -11.59 7.70
CA ALA A 613 -26.38 -11.68 7.80
C ALA A 613 -26.79 -13.10 8.24
N SER A 614 -27.74 -13.22 9.17
CA SER A 614 -28.24 -14.52 9.64
C SER A 614 -29.72 -14.48 10.01
N ASN A 615 -30.34 -15.66 10.05
CA ASN A 615 -31.69 -15.87 10.55
C ASN A 615 -31.74 -16.58 11.92
N TYR A 616 -30.60 -16.68 12.64
CA TYR A 616 -30.52 -17.34 13.95
C TYR A 616 -31.66 -16.88 14.89
N SER A 617 -32.42 -17.86 15.37
CA SER A 617 -33.69 -17.67 16.05
C SER A 617 -33.78 -18.64 17.22
N THR A 618 -32.98 -18.44 18.26
CA THR A 618 -32.80 -19.50 19.27
C THR A 618 -33.76 -19.37 20.45
N ASN A 619 -34.56 -18.30 20.52
CA ASN A 619 -35.51 -18.08 21.63
C ASN A 619 -36.90 -17.54 21.24
N VAL A 620 -37.26 -17.55 19.95
CA VAL A 620 -38.60 -17.08 19.52
C VAL A 620 -39.32 -18.22 18.81
N PRO A 621 -40.52 -18.64 19.26
CA PRO A 621 -41.43 -19.40 18.43
C PRO A 621 -41.71 -18.57 17.18
N ILE A 622 -41.06 -18.94 16.09
CA ILE A 622 -41.33 -18.40 14.77
C ILE A 622 -42.82 -18.69 14.53
N ASP A 623 -43.64 -17.67 14.31
CA ASP A 623 -44.89 -17.90 13.59
C ASP A 623 -44.49 -18.26 12.15
N THR A 624 -44.19 -19.54 11.95
CA THR A 624 -43.56 -20.11 10.74
C THR A 624 -44.36 -19.88 9.47
N ALA A 625 -45.58 -19.34 9.57
CA ALA A 625 -46.42 -19.01 8.43
C ALA A 625 -46.07 -17.69 7.73
N ALA A 626 -45.34 -16.77 8.38
CA ALA A 626 -45.16 -15.40 7.88
C ALA A 626 -43.72 -14.99 7.50
N LEU A 627 -42.70 -15.76 7.89
CA LEU A 627 -41.29 -15.46 7.60
C LEU A 627 -40.82 -16.15 6.32
N ASN A 628 -40.20 -15.42 5.41
CA ASN A 628 -39.45 -16.02 4.31
C ASN A 628 -38.17 -16.64 4.89
N PRO A 629 -38.01 -17.98 4.90
CA PRO A 629 -36.84 -18.63 5.49
C PRO A 629 -35.54 -18.28 4.78
N ALA A 630 -35.62 -17.76 3.55
CA ALA A 630 -34.48 -17.33 2.77
C ALA A 630 -33.97 -15.93 3.15
N PHE A 631 -34.71 -15.12 3.93
CA PHE A 631 -34.24 -13.79 4.33
C PHE A 631 -33.28 -13.87 5.52
N LEU A 632 -32.09 -13.32 5.36
CA LEU A 632 -31.09 -13.17 6.42
C LEU A 632 -31.09 -11.72 6.93
N PHE A 633 -31.08 -11.54 8.25
CA PHE A 633 -31.02 -10.22 8.88
C PHE A 633 -29.55 -9.74 8.95
N PRO A 634 -29.19 -8.57 8.39
CA PRO A 634 -27.83 -8.05 8.46
C PRO A 634 -27.31 -7.85 9.89
N GLY A 635 -26.03 -8.10 10.11
CA GLY A 635 -25.35 -7.85 11.39
C GLY A 635 -25.81 -8.74 12.55
N MET A 636 -26.35 -9.93 12.24
CA MET A 636 -26.93 -10.86 13.21
C MET A 636 -26.25 -12.24 13.24
N GLY A 637 -25.37 -12.53 12.28
CA GLY A 637 -24.59 -13.76 12.20
C GLY A 637 -23.19 -13.59 12.77
N ASP A 638 -22.33 -14.54 12.40
CA ASP A 638 -20.95 -14.65 12.85
C ASP A 638 -20.13 -13.39 12.54
N SER A 639 -19.14 -13.13 13.39
CA SER A 639 -18.14 -12.09 13.23
C SER A 639 -17.34 -12.32 11.94
N THR A 640 -17.22 -11.27 11.14
CA THR A 640 -16.32 -11.23 9.98
C THR A 640 -14.88 -10.92 10.34
N PHE A 641 -14.61 -10.70 11.64
CA PHE A 641 -13.28 -10.67 12.21
C PHE A 641 -13.04 -12.04 12.84
N ARG A 642 -12.40 -12.94 12.09
CA ARG A 642 -12.06 -14.29 12.52
C ARG A 642 -10.59 -14.34 12.90
N VAL A 643 -10.29 -14.89 14.09
CA VAL A 643 -8.91 -14.92 14.59
C VAL A 643 -8.54 -16.30 15.09
N ILE A 644 -7.33 -16.74 14.75
CA ILE A 644 -6.68 -17.94 15.29
C ILE A 644 -5.32 -17.56 15.82
N GLY A 645 -4.90 -18.27 16.85
CA GLY A 645 -3.48 -18.33 17.18
C GLY A 645 -3.25 -18.83 18.59
N GLY A 646 -2.05 -18.62 19.08
CA GLY A 646 -1.65 -19.00 20.42
C GLY A 646 -0.29 -18.44 20.77
N LEU A 647 0.20 -18.76 21.97
CA LEU A 647 1.59 -18.51 22.39
C LEU A 647 2.05 -17.03 22.37
N ASN A 648 1.12 -16.09 22.18
CA ASN A 648 1.40 -14.67 22.33
C ASN A 648 1.81 -14.35 23.77
N GLN A 649 2.88 -13.56 23.93
CA GLN A 649 3.41 -13.15 25.21
C GLN A 649 3.08 -11.68 25.49
N PHE A 650 2.16 -11.46 26.43
CA PHE A 650 1.89 -10.13 26.98
C PHE A 650 2.93 -9.76 28.03
N VAL A 651 3.57 -8.60 27.86
CA VAL A 651 4.63 -8.09 28.75
C VAL A 651 4.10 -6.93 29.61
N ASP A 652 2.98 -7.13 30.30
CA ASP A 652 2.63 -6.29 31.46
C ASP A 652 3.05 -7.02 32.75
N PRO A 653 3.99 -6.45 33.53
CA PRO A 653 4.42 -7.01 34.81
C PRO A 653 3.30 -7.27 35.82
N ALA A 654 2.12 -6.65 35.66
CA ALA A 654 1.01 -6.73 36.61
C ALA A 654 -0.05 -7.79 36.27
N LEU A 655 -0.19 -8.21 35.01
CA LEU A 655 -1.33 -9.01 34.54
C LEU A 655 -0.98 -10.45 34.12
N GLY A 656 0.29 -10.77 33.86
CA GLY A 656 0.71 -12.11 33.41
C GLY A 656 0.35 -12.39 31.95
N VAL A 657 0.39 -13.66 31.53
CA VAL A 657 0.09 -14.08 30.15
C VAL A 657 -1.39 -13.82 29.83
N VAL A 658 -1.64 -13.12 28.72
CA VAL A 658 -2.98 -12.87 28.19
C VAL A 658 -3.30 -13.88 27.10
N THR A 659 -4.50 -14.45 27.14
CA THR A 659 -4.99 -15.41 26.13
C THR A 659 -5.77 -14.70 25.02
N LEU A 660 -5.89 -15.32 23.84
CA LEU A 660 -6.59 -14.70 22.70
C LEU A 660 -8.05 -14.36 23.01
N ASP A 661 -8.76 -15.17 23.79
CA ASP A 661 -10.15 -14.92 24.22
C ASP A 661 -10.29 -13.71 25.16
N GLN A 662 -9.19 -13.26 25.75
CA GLN A 662 -9.15 -12.01 26.53
C GLN A 662 -8.92 -10.79 25.63
N ILE A 663 -8.29 -11.00 24.47
CA ILE A 663 -8.04 -9.97 23.47
C ILE A 663 -9.29 -9.87 22.59
N PHE A 664 -9.61 -10.94 21.86
CA PHE A 664 -10.71 -11.07 20.90
C PHE A 664 -11.96 -11.67 21.58
N THR A 665 -13.13 -11.05 21.40
CA THR A 665 -14.40 -11.75 21.66
C THR A 665 -14.61 -12.75 20.54
N LEU A 666 -14.25 -14.01 20.78
CA LEU A 666 -14.52 -15.11 19.86
C LEU A 666 -15.98 -15.53 20.01
N ASP A 667 -16.66 -15.73 18.88
CA ASP A 667 -18.05 -16.19 18.85
C ASP A 667 -18.21 -17.63 19.40
N ASP A 668 -17.10 -18.38 19.56
CA ASP A 668 -17.06 -19.71 20.15
C ASP A 668 -16.06 -19.82 21.32
N PRO A 669 -16.53 -19.83 22.59
CA PRO A 669 -15.69 -20.06 23.77
C PRO A 669 -15.39 -21.55 24.04
N ALA A 670 -15.95 -22.50 23.28
CA ALA A 670 -15.89 -23.94 23.57
C ALA A 670 -14.66 -24.65 22.97
N GLY A 671 -13.63 -23.92 22.57
CA GLY A 671 -12.35 -24.49 22.17
C GLY A 671 -12.40 -25.29 20.86
N ASP A 672 -13.38 -25.01 19.98
CA ASP A 672 -13.32 -25.44 18.59
C ASP A 672 -12.41 -24.44 17.84
N PRO A 673 -11.18 -24.85 17.46
CA PRO A 673 -10.33 -24.00 16.64
C PRO A 673 -10.98 -23.98 15.26
N LEU A 674 -11.67 -22.87 14.98
CA LEU A 674 -12.31 -22.56 13.71
C LEU A 674 -13.64 -23.25 13.49
N GLY A 675 -14.70 -22.51 13.79
CA GLY A 675 -15.86 -22.40 12.92
C GLY A 675 -16.16 -23.67 12.16
N ASN A 676 -16.42 -24.75 12.91
CA ASN A 676 -17.17 -25.82 12.31
C ASN A 676 -18.50 -25.19 11.92
N LEU A 677 -18.68 -24.88 10.63
CA LEU A 677 -19.89 -24.25 10.09
C LEU A 677 -21.16 -25.05 10.42
N THR A 678 -21.02 -26.26 11.00
CA THR A 678 -22.11 -27.10 11.49
C THR A 678 -22.39 -27.01 12.99
N ILE A 679 -21.52 -26.37 13.78
CA ILE A 679 -21.71 -26.12 15.22
C ILE A 679 -21.86 -24.62 15.42
N VAL A 680 -23.06 -24.12 15.13
CA VAL A 680 -23.45 -22.78 15.57
C VAL A 680 -23.78 -22.89 17.05
N ASP A 681 -23.05 -22.21 17.94
CA ASP A 681 -23.49 -22.07 19.32
C ASP A 681 -24.65 -21.09 19.39
N GLU A 682 -25.85 -21.65 19.24
CA GLU A 682 -27.14 -20.97 19.35
C GLU A 682 -27.33 -20.20 20.68
N GLN A 683 -26.53 -20.45 21.71
CA GLN A 683 -26.66 -19.83 23.03
C GLN A 683 -25.81 -18.56 23.24
N PHE A 684 -24.58 -18.49 22.69
CA PHE A 684 -23.68 -17.34 22.90
C PHE A 684 -24.07 -16.13 22.03
N GLU A 685 -24.44 -16.42 20.78
CA GLU A 685 -24.86 -15.46 19.75
C GLU A 685 -26.14 -14.68 20.10
N ALA A 686 -26.95 -15.17 21.05
CA ALA A 686 -28.30 -14.69 21.28
C ALA A 686 -28.45 -13.65 22.40
N MET A 687 -27.45 -13.47 23.27
CA MET A 687 -27.61 -12.61 24.45
C MET A 687 -27.10 -11.17 24.27
N GLY A 688 -26.18 -10.93 23.34
CA GLY A 688 -25.43 -9.67 23.27
C GLY A 688 -24.62 -9.43 24.55
N VAL A 689 -23.42 -8.85 24.44
CA VAL A 689 -22.68 -8.46 25.65
C VAL A 689 -23.35 -7.21 26.22
N PRO A 690 -23.77 -7.18 27.50
CA PRO A 690 -24.36 -5.98 28.08
C PRO A 690 -23.31 -4.86 28.17
N PHE A 691 -23.54 -3.77 27.44
CA PHE A 691 -22.72 -2.56 27.50
C PHE A 691 -22.74 -1.94 28.91
N SER A 692 -21.57 -1.75 29.53
CA SER A 692 -21.45 -1.09 30.84
C SER A 692 -21.51 0.43 30.68
N GLY A 693 -22.71 0.97 30.52
CA GLY A 693 -22.92 2.41 30.40
C GLY A 693 -24.37 2.76 30.08
N GLY A 694 -25.19 2.92 31.12
CA GLY A 694 -26.48 3.62 31.09
C GLY A 694 -27.46 3.31 29.94
N ASN A 695 -28.32 2.30 30.13
CA ASN A 695 -29.69 2.23 29.59
C ASN A 695 -30.02 2.45 28.09
N GLN A 696 -29.07 2.65 27.15
CA GLN A 696 -29.46 3.04 25.77
C GLN A 696 -29.43 1.96 24.68
N PHE A 697 -28.78 0.80 24.86
CA PHE A 697 -28.71 -0.22 23.78
C PHE A 697 -28.87 -1.67 24.30
N ARG A 698 -30.04 -1.99 24.89
CA ARG A 698 -30.37 -3.41 25.13
C ARG A 698 -30.70 -4.09 23.80
N GLY A 699 -29.85 -5.02 23.36
CA GLY A 699 -30.14 -5.95 22.24
C GLY A 699 -29.29 -5.79 20.98
N GLU A 700 -28.34 -4.85 20.92
CA GLU A 700 -27.29 -4.86 19.88
C GLU A 700 -26.30 -6.01 20.20
N LEU A 701 -25.96 -6.82 19.22
CA LEU A 701 -24.86 -7.78 19.35
C LEU A 701 -23.56 -6.97 19.48
N PRO A 702 -22.57 -7.45 20.25
CA PRO A 702 -21.33 -6.73 20.40
C PRO A 702 -20.74 -6.42 19.02
N PHE A 703 -20.51 -5.13 18.75
CA PHE A 703 -19.33 -4.74 17.99
C PHE A 703 -18.18 -5.32 18.80
N GLY A 704 -17.35 -6.17 18.21
CA GLY A 704 -16.58 -7.16 18.96
C GLY A 704 -15.77 -6.65 20.17
N TRP A 705 -15.08 -7.58 20.79
CA TRP A 705 -14.01 -7.39 21.80
C TRP A 705 -14.48 -7.02 23.23
N GLY A 706 -13.87 -7.69 24.21
CA GLY A 706 -13.95 -7.36 25.63
C GLY A 706 -12.73 -6.53 26.04
N ILE A 707 -12.89 -5.65 27.01
CA ILE A 707 -11.81 -4.76 27.46
C ILE A 707 -10.82 -5.54 28.34
N ILE A 708 -9.54 -5.59 27.97
CA ILE A 708 -8.46 -5.78 28.95
C ILE A 708 -8.21 -4.43 29.58
N GLN A 709 -8.82 -4.19 30.74
CA GLN A 709 -8.68 -2.92 31.43
C GLN A 709 -7.24 -2.83 31.94
N GLN A 710 -6.50 -1.82 31.44
CA GLN A 710 -5.20 -1.44 32.01
C GLN A 710 -5.37 -1.31 33.53
N GLY A 711 -4.57 -2.04 34.29
CA GLY A 711 -4.43 -1.87 35.74
C GLY A 711 -3.74 -0.56 36.15
N ARG A 712 -3.91 0.52 35.40
CA ARG A 712 -3.30 1.83 35.67
C ARG A 712 -4.18 2.65 36.61
N THR A 713 -4.40 2.14 37.82
CA THR A 713 -4.86 2.99 38.93
C THR A 713 -3.67 3.78 39.48
N GLY A 714 -3.42 4.94 38.87
CA GLY A 714 -2.77 6.06 39.54
C GLY A 714 -1.30 6.30 39.22
N GLU A 715 -1.03 6.98 38.10
CA GLU A 715 0.06 7.96 38.05
C GLU A 715 -0.44 9.21 37.33
N THR A 716 -0.59 10.29 38.10
CA THR A 716 -0.76 11.64 37.59
C THR A 716 0.57 12.13 37.02
N ASN A 717 0.53 12.58 35.78
CA ASN A 717 1.61 13.23 35.02
C ASN A 717 2.30 14.37 35.79
N PRO A 718 3.63 14.56 35.66
CA PRO A 718 4.23 15.89 35.54
C PRO A 718 4.18 16.39 34.10
#